data_AF-A0A8H6W5N7-F1
#
_entry.id   AF-A0A8H6W5N7-F1
#
_cell.length_a   1.000
_cell.length_b   1.000
_cell.length_c   1.000
_cell.angle_alpha   90.00
_cell.angle_beta   90.00
_cell.angle_gamma   90.00
#
_symmetry.space_group_name_H-M   'P 1'
#
loop_
_entity.id
_entity.type
_entity.pdbx_description
1 polymer ?
#
loop_
_entity_poly.entity_id
_entity_poly.type
_entity_poly.pdbx_seq_one_letter_code
_entity_poly.pdbx_strand_id
1 'polypeptide(L)'
;MPTSTALASFFPNFLLQRLKWSTPQCYIHRLNFDIFVDFIFTHLTIEDIVCLRRVDRFFFLLTHEPVIWKRFLERMRTPIPPLRPTFRYSFQPTDFEVEQLVTRAISLEDNWRQDTPLVKVRRTVDSHHRVLDMSLLPGGKFLVASVRDLDSHRYYLTLFSLEHPKGSCAVARLPTGSKAYDLQAKYIKYEGKQGIMIAYTKRTFLNGEEPGIDPSDYSDTDAVEPPAPLWYENVCWHVSLDTLEELVDPRVTPGSAEFQELAMERERPFRQISSFESDKRISCLSLFEMDSSPFIAFVQAPKTVVFVNLVSGVVAPMDLQNYNDAPADDHHIRTFRVIPDQRDIITIRTVRFEEAPGHVQPEHLMEMFHIPHPTDPPRPPEPEPNGAIKPFERWPVDPREYDSFHLSDPVIHSIGLDHPRLQPARPSGLPEPISLYCRTAYPAGLVHYLIWPKIIESPTGGPPQYFFNLEYVVPQTVHVSAPYSMQVLPGASRAFVFTVEDARKSSPRVLAVRRYLSPQLQPLWGQRAMEDPIEPISRRDRPPLSRKYYSAFNLPRFLRRKLDDEGLGAIAWDEAIGRVCVACGDDFRIHILDFAYSVRPDDRFRAWKMAQSIKPNVVDPGNAMTVDPPASPTV
;
A
#
# COMPACT_ATOMS: atom_id res chain seq x y z
N MET A 1 19.48 -21.58 22.71
CA MET A 1 20.85 -21.17 22.31
C MET A 1 20.72 -20.25 21.12
N PRO A 2 21.30 -19.03 21.13
CA PRO A 2 21.27 -18.19 19.95
C PRO A 2 22.19 -18.81 18.90
N THR A 3 21.62 -19.15 17.74
CA THR A 3 22.38 -19.55 16.56
C THR A 3 23.28 -18.39 16.17
N SER A 4 24.60 -18.59 16.22
CA SER A 4 25.58 -17.68 15.62
C SER A 4 25.17 -17.45 14.17
N THR A 5 24.67 -16.26 13.89
CA THR A 5 24.35 -15.83 12.52
C THR A 5 25.62 -15.20 12.00
N ALA A 6 26.52 -16.03 11.47
CA ALA A 6 27.65 -15.56 10.67
C ALA A 6 27.12 -14.99 9.33
N LEU A 7 26.34 -13.91 9.41
CA LEU A 7 26.07 -13.01 8.32
C LEU A 7 27.25 -12.05 8.29
N ALA A 8 27.93 -11.97 7.14
CA ALA A 8 29.05 -11.07 6.97
C ALA A 8 28.65 -9.66 7.44
N SER A 9 29.54 -9.00 8.18
CA SER A 9 29.34 -7.63 8.65
C SER A 9 29.28 -6.67 7.46
N PHE A 10 28.42 -5.65 7.53
CA PHE A 10 28.33 -4.62 6.49
C PHE A 10 29.66 -3.85 6.39
N PHE A 11 30.40 -3.74 7.49
CA PHE A 11 31.77 -3.25 7.49
C PHE A 11 32.81 -4.38 7.53
N PRO A 12 33.73 -4.44 6.56
CA PRO A 12 34.90 -5.29 6.66
C PRO A 12 35.64 -5.08 7.98
N ASN A 13 35.94 -6.17 8.69
CA ASN A 13 36.56 -6.16 10.02
C ASN A 13 37.82 -5.29 10.09
N PHE A 14 38.60 -5.24 9.00
CA PHE A 14 39.81 -4.43 8.93
C PHE A 14 39.55 -2.91 8.94
N LEU A 15 38.42 -2.43 8.40
CA LEU A 15 38.07 -1.00 8.38
C LEU A 15 37.67 -0.50 9.76
N LEU A 16 36.90 -1.30 10.51
CA LEU A 16 36.55 -0.99 11.89
C LEU A 16 37.75 -1.17 12.83
N GLN A 17 38.64 -2.14 12.57
CA GLN A 17 39.89 -2.31 13.33
C GLN A 17 40.84 -1.11 13.17
N ARG A 18 40.92 -0.48 12.00
CA ARG A 18 41.68 0.77 11.81
C ARG A 18 41.16 1.92 12.68
N LEU A 19 39.85 1.99 12.90
CA LEU A 19 39.24 2.97 13.82
C LEU A 19 39.57 2.64 15.28
N LYS A 20 39.58 1.35 15.66
CA LYS A 20 40.00 0.90 17.01
C LYS A 20 41.40 1.39 17.39
N TRP A 21 42.32 1.41 16.44
CA TRP A 21 43.72 1.81 16.68
C TRP A 21 43.92 3.33 16.79
N SER A 22 42.94 4.13 16.34
CA SER A 22 43.01 5.59 16.44
C SER A 22 42.58 6.15 17.81
N THR A 23 41.95 5.34 18.67
CA THR A 23 41.49 5.74 20.02
C THR A 23 42.10 4.82 21.10
N PRO A 24 43.38 4.98 21.47
CA PRO A 24 44.07 4.07 22.38
C PRO A 24 43.56 4.06 23.84
N GLN A 25 42.67 4.99 24.22
CA GLN A 25 42.28 5.21 25.62
C GLN A 25 40.94 4.57 26.06
N CYS A 26 40.09 4.07 25.14
CA CYS A 26 38.79 3.50 25.53
C CYS A 26 38.82 1.96 25.52
N TYR A 27 38.73 1.35 26.70
CA TYR A 27 38.76 -0.11 26.85
C TYR A 27 37.62 -0.83 26.14
N ILE A 28 36.45 -0.20 26.02
CA ILE A 28 35.29 -0.81 25.38
C ILE A 28 35.54 -1.06 23.88
N HIS A 29 36.34 -0.24 23.21
CA HIS A 29 36.67 -0.40 21.77
C HIS A 29 37.53 -1.63 21.47
N ARG A 30 38.09 -2.29 22.50
CA ARG A 30 38.88 -3.51 22.34
C ARG A 30 38.02 -4.74 22.07
N LEU A 31 36.73 -4.72 22.44
CA LEU A 31 35.81 -5.83 22.19
C LEU A 31 35.61 -6.06 20.70
N ASN A 32 35.38 -7.32 20.29
CA ASN A 32 35.06 -7.64 18.91
C ASN A 32 33.72 -7.00 18.50
N PHE A 33 33.57 -6.58 17.24
CA PHE A 33 32.34 -5.97 16.75
C PHE A 33 31.15 -6.94 16.87
N ASP A 34 31.38 -8.24 16.66
CA ASP A 34 30.38 -9.30 16.89
C ASP A 34 29.86 -9.28 18.33
N ILE A 35 30.73 -9.02 19.32
CA ILE A 35 30.31 -8.95 20.73
C ILE A 35 29.32 -7.81 20.94
N PHE A 36 29.58 -6.65 20.32
CA PHE A 36 28.65 -5.53 20.38
C PHE A 36 27.32 -5.85 19.71
N VAL A 37 27.36 -6.31 18.47
CA VAL A 37 26.15 -6.53 17.68
C VAL A 37 25.33 -7.70 18.24
N ASP A 38 25.95 -8.84 18.52
CA ASP A 38 25.26 -10.09 18.85
C ASP A 38 24.93 -10.28 20.33
N PHE A 39 25.63 -9.58 21.23
CA PHE A 39 25.48 -9.81 22.66
C PHE A 39 25.17 -8.54 23.47
N ILE A 40 25.70 -7.37 23.09
CA ILE A 40 25.45 -6.13 23.86
C ILE A 40 24.19 -5.43 23.33
N PHE A 41 24.12 -5.17 22.04
CA PHE A 41 23.05 -4.38 21.41
C PHE A 41 21.69 -5.09 21.43
N THR A 42 21.67 -6.41 21.62
CA THR A 42 20.44 -7.20 21.79
C THR A 42 19.63 -6.80 23.04
N HIS A 43 20.31 -6.28 24.06
CA HIS A 43 19.73 -5.84 25.33
C HIS A 43 19.47 -4.32 25.38
N LEU A 44 19.78 -3.60 24.30
CA LEU A 44 19.59 -2.15 24.22
C LEU A 44 18.24 -1.83 23.58
N THR A 45 17.60 -0.75 24.02
CA THR A 45 16.40 -0.25 23.35
C THR A 45 16.77 0.57 22.12
N ILE A 46 15.78 0.91 21.30
CA ILE A 46 15.99 1.77 20.12
C ILE A 46 16.59 3.13 20.53
N GLU A 47 16.13 3.71 21.64
CA GLU A 47 16.69 4.98 22.14
C GLU A 47 18.16 4.86 22.53
N ASP A 48 18.57 3.72 23.08
CA ASP A 48 19.98 3.47 23.44
C ASP A 48 20.85 3.38 22.20
N ILE A 49 20.41 2.64 21.19
CA ILE A 49 21.11 2.52 19.90
C ILE A 49 21.25 3.91 19.25
N VAL A 50 20.20 4.73 19.27
CA VAL A 50 20.25 6.09 18.73
C VAL A 50 21.15 7.00 19.58
N CYS A 51 21.18 6.85 20.91
CA CYS A 51 22.10 7.59 21.78
C CYS A 51 23.56 7.23 21.51
N LEU A 52 23.87 5.94 21.28
CA LEU A 52 25.22 5.47 20.97
C LEU A 52 25.81 6.14 19.72
N ARG A 53 24.98 6.51 18.73
CA ARG A 53 25.42 7.26 17.54
C ARG A 53 26.10 8.60 17.87
N ARG A 54 25.80 9.16 19.04
CA ARG A 54 26.31 10.47 19.47
C ARG A 54 27.57 10.37 20.33
N VAL A 55 28.02 9.16 20.66
CA VAL A 55 29.20 8.94 21.52
C VAL A 55 30.48 9.17 20.71
N ASP A 56 30.68 8.42 19.64
CA ASP A 56 31.83 8.55 18.75
C ASP A 56 31.56 7.96 17.35
N ARG A 57 32.58 8.05 16.48
CA ARG A 57 32.51 7.54 15.10
C ARG A 57 32.42 6.02 15.03
N PHE A 58 32.97 5.27 15.99
CA PHE A 58 32.91 3.81 16.01
C PHE A 58 31.47 3.34 16.24
N PHE A 59 30.82 3.85 17.29
CA PHE A 59 29.42 3.56 17.58
C PHE A 59 28.48 4.14 16.52
N PHE A 60 28.79 5.32 15.96
CA PHE A 60 28.04 5.85 14.82
C PHE A 60 27.99 4.84 13.68
N LEU A 61 29.12 4.27 13.24
CA LEU A 61 29.13 3.30 12.14
C LEU A 61 28.45 2.00 12.54
N LEU A 62 28.77 1.45 13.71
CA LEU A 62 28.28 0.13 14.12
C LEU A 62 26.76 0.08 14.31
N THR A 63 26.14 1.17 14.77
CA THR A 63 24.67 1.26 14.95
C THR A 63 23.89 1.43 13.65
N HIS A 64 24.56 1.57 12.50
CA HIS A 64 23.92 1.50 11.18
C HIS A 64 23.93 0.08 10.59
N GLU A 65 24.44 -0.92 11.32
CA GLU A 65 24.36 -2.32 10.90
C GLU A 65 22.89 -2.78 10.77
N PRO A 66 22.44 -3.22 9.58
CA PRO A 66 21.03 -3.54 9.33
C PRO A 66 20.48 -4.65 10.22
N VAL A 67 21.34 -5.58 10.63
CA VAL A 67 20.95 -6.72 11.49
C VAL A 67 20.41 -6.26 12.85
N ILE A 68 20.87 -5.12 13.38
CA ILE A 68 20.37 -4.54 14.63
C ILE A 68 18.89 -4.17 14.46
N TRP A 69 18.58 -3.44 13.39
CA TRP A 69 17.23 -2.97 13.07
C TRP A 69 16.29 -4.09 12.67
N LYS A 70 16.82 -5.10 11.96
CA LYS A 70 16.09 -6.34 11.67
C LYS A 70 15.60 -7.00 12.96
N ARG A 71 16.46 -7.12 13.99
CA ARG A 71 16.07 -7.71 15.29
C ARG A 71 14.99 -6.90 16.00
N PHE A 72 15.02 -5.57 15.91
CA PHE A 72 13.92 -4.76 16.42
C PHE A 72 12.61 -5.00 15.66
N LEU A 73 12.68 -5.08 14.33
CA LEU A 73 11.54 -5.34 13.47
C LEU A 73 10.90 -6.71 13.77
N GLU A 74 11.69 -7.75 14.01
CA GLU A 74 11.20 -9.09 14.40
C GLU A 74 10.57 -9.13 15.80
N ARG A 75 10.93 -8.18 16.69
CA ARG A 75 10.38 -8.05 18.05
C ARG A 75 9.21 -7.06 18.15
N MET A 76 8.88 -6.36 17.06
CA MET A 76 7.85 -5.34 17.07
C MET A 76 6.45 -5.95 17.12
N ARG A 77 5.63 -5.44 18.04
CA ARG A 77 4.21 -5.79 18.20
C ARG A 77 3.25 -4.71 17.66
N THR A 78 3.79 -3.72 16.96
CA THR A 78 3.00 -2.72 16.25
C THR A 78 2.74 -3.16 14.83
N PRO A 79 1.63 -2.71 14.21
CA PRO A 79 1.48 -2.80 12.77
C PRO A 79 2.72 -2.23 12.10
N ILE A 80 3.40 -3.07 11.33
CA ILE A 80 4.62 -2.71 10.62
C ILE A 80 4.24 -2.32 9.19
N PRO A 81 4.98 -1.40 8.56
CA PRO A 81 4.80 -1.16 7.15
C PRO A 81 5.00 -2.44 6.32
N PRO A 82 4.31 -2.58 5.19
CA PRO A 82 4.45 -3.74 4.34
C PRO A 82 5.86 -3.82 3.76
N LEU A 83 6.37 -5.05 3.72
CA LEU A 83 7.62 -5.34 3.07
C LEU A 83 7.35 -5.45 1.58
N ARG A 84 8.07 -4.62 0.82
CA ARG A 84 8.02 -4.63 -0.65
C ARG A 84 8.62 -5.95 -1.16
N PRO A 85 8.21 -6.49 -2.31
CA PRO A 85 8.81 -7.72 -2.84
C PRO A 85 10.33 -7.64 -3.07
N THR A 86 10.83 -6.46 -3.43
CA THR A 86 12.25 -6.18 -3.66
C THR A 86 13.00 -5.73 -2.41
N PHE A 87 12.38 -5.79 -1.22
CA PHE A 87 13.04 -5.39 0.01
C PHE A 87 14.23 -6.32 0.31
N ARG A 88 15.41 -5.70 0.47
CA ARG A 88 16.65 -6.35 0.87
C ARG A 88 17.28 -5.52 1.98
N TYR A 89 17.82 -6.18 3.00
CA TYR A 89 18.48 -5.52 4.13
C TYR A 89 19.99 -5.83 4.21
N SER A 90 20.53 -6.60 3.26
CA SER A 90 21.93 -7.05 3.27
C SER A 90 22.70 -6.52 2.06
N PHE A 91 23.82 -5.84 2.34
CA PHE A 91 24.86 -5.47 1.37
C PHE A 91 24.41 -4.61 0.19
N GLN A 92 23.39 -3.76 0.37
CA GLN A 92 22.87 -2.91 -0.69
C GLN A 92 22.82 -1.41 -0.32
N PRO A 93 22.74 -0.50 -1.31
CA PRO A 93 22.49 0.91 -1.05
C PRO A 93 21.20 1.20 -0.26
N THR A 94 20.27 0.25 -0.22
CA THR A 94 18.97 0.29 0.46
C THR A 94 19.00 -0.21 1.91
N ASP A 95 20.17 -0.51 2.47
CA ASP A 95 20.32 -1.07 3.83
C ASP A 95 19.73 -0.18 4.96
N PHE A 96 19.49 1.10 4.69
CA PHE A 96 18.81 2.01 5.63
C PHE A 96 17.28 1.79 5.68
N GLU A 97 16.70 1.08 4.71
CA GLU A 97 15.25 0.85 4.62
C GLU A 97 14.73 0.07 5.84
N VAL A 98 15.51 -0.86 6.42
CA VAL A 98 15.08 -1.61 7.62
C VAL A 98 14.93 -0.70 8.85
N GLU A 99 15.86 0.24 9.03
CA GLU A 99 15.78 1.25 10.10
C GLU A 99 14.58 2.18 9.87
N GLN A 100 14.35 2.55 8.61
CA GLN A 100 13.24 3.39 8.20
C GLN A 100 11.89 2.71 8.51
N LEU A 101 11.76 1.40 8.29
CA LEU A 101 10.56 0.62 8.65
C LEU A 101 10.28 0.68 10.16
N VAL A 102 11.29 0.39 10.99
CA VAL A 102 11.19 0.42 12.45
C VAL A 102 10.79 1.81 12.95
N THR A 103 11.50 2.85 12.47
CA THR A 103 11.26 4.23 12.88
C THR A 103 9.85 4.69 12.47
N ARG A 104 9.40 4.33 11.26
CA ARG A 104 8.06 4.67 10.77
C ARG A 104 6.97 3.99 11.58
N ALA A 105 7.09 2.69 11.85
CA ALA A 105 6.09 1.95 12.61
C ALA A 105 5.83 2.59 13.98
N ILE A 106 6.91 2.88 14.71
CA ILE A 106 6.84 3.48 16.05
C ILE A 106 6.32 4.92 15.98
N SER A 107 6.92 5.74 15.10
CA SER A 107 6.52 7.14 14.98
C SER A 107 5.08 7.31 14.51
N LEU A 108 4.61 6.43 13.61
CA LEU A 108 3.24 6.46 13.15
C LEU A 108 2.30 6.13 14.29
N GLU A 109 2.55 5.02 14.97
CA GLU A 109 1.72 4.55 16.07
C GLU A 109 1.60 5.61 17.18
N ASP A 110 2.72 6.20 17.61
CA ASP A 110 2.73 7.25 18.62
C ASP A 110 1.94 8.48 18.17
N ASN A 111 2.11 8.90 16.92
CA ASN A 111 1.38 10.05 16.36
C ASN A 111 -0.11 9.74 16.19
N TRP A 112 -0.45 8.50 15.82
CA TRP A 112 -1.82 8.02 15.63
C TRP A 112 -2.56 7.77 16.93
N ARG A 113 -1.88 7.78 18.09
CA ARG A 113 -2.50 7.74 19.42
C ARG A 113 -2.90 9.12 19.93
N GLN A 114 -2.25 10.20 19.46
CA GLN A 114 -2.49 11.58 19.91
C GLN A 114 -3.89 12.07 19.54
N ASP A 115 -4.46 13.00 20.30
CA ASP A 115 -5.77 13.59 19.96
C ASP A 115 -5.75 14.37 18.64
N THR A 116 -4.60 14.94 18.26
CA THR A 116 -4.42 15.71 17.03
C THR A 116 -3.13 15.28 16.32
N PRO A 117 -3.18 14.23 15.47
CA PRO A 117 -1.99 13.75 14.79
C PRO A 117 -1.36 14.84 13.92
N LEU A 118 -0.03 14.88 13.91
CA LEU A 118 0.74 15.93 13.24
C LEU A 118 1.40 15.40 11.97
N VAL A 119 1.36 16.20 10.90
CA VAL A 119 2.19 15.94 9.71
C VAL A 119 3.65 16.16 10.09
N LYS A 120 4.46 15.09 10.03
CA LYS A 120 5.88 15.08 10.42
C LYS A 120 6.80 15.49 9.27
N VAL A 121 6.54 15.00 8.07
CA VAL A 121 7.33 15.31 6.87
C VAL A 121 6.42 15.77 5.74
N ARG A 122 6.91 16.73 4.96
CA ARG A 122 6.20 17.32 3.82
C ARG A 122 7.13 17.32 2.62
N ARG A 123 6.63 16.85 1.49
CA ARG A 123 7.35 16.82 0.21
C ARG A 123 6.37 17.15 -0.92
N THR A 124 6.90 17.50 -2.06
CA THR A 124 6.14 17.67 -3.30
C THR A 124 6.86 16.97 -4.43
N VAL A 125 6.12 16.46 -5.38
CA VAL A 125 6.65 15.99 -6.67
C VAL A 125 5.87 16.67 -7.78
N ASP A 126 6.59 17.15 -8.80
CA ASP A 126 5.96 17.76 -9.97
C ASP A 126 5.32 16.64 -10.81
N SER A 127 4.00 16.71 -11.02
CA SER A 127 3.27 15.80 -11.91
C SER A 127 3.34 16.26 -13.37
N HIS A 128 3.68 17.53 -13.59
CA HIS A 128 3.70 18.24 -14.88
C HIS A 128 2.32 18.33 -15.60
N HIS A 129 1.33 17.61 -15.09
CA HIS A 129 0.00 17.39 -15.65
C HIS A 129 -1.00 17.40 -14.50
N ARG A 130 -2.26 17.74 -14.77
CA ARG A 130 -3.31 17.73 -13.75
C ARG A 130 -3.62 16.29 -13.36
N VAL A 131 -3.64 16.00 -12.07
CA VAL A 131 -3.88 14.66 -11.55
C VAL A 131 -5.37 14.42 -11.39
N LEU A 132 -5.86 13.32 -11.95
CA LEU A 132 -7.27 12.96 -11.97
C LEU A 132 -7.62 11.84 -10.99
N ASP A 133 -6.70 10.89 -10.82
CA ASP A 133 -6.83 9.77 -9.88
C ASP A 133 -5.45 9.26 -9.49
N MET A 134 -5.34 8.60 -8.34
CA MET A 134 -4.07 8.13 -7.78
C MET A 134 -4.25 6.81 -7.02
N SER A 135 -3.33 5.87 -7.25
CA SER A 135 -3.20 4.64 -6.48
C SER A 135 -1.81 4.54 -5.87
N LEU A 136 -1.74 4.63 -4.54
CA LEU A 136 -0.49 4.54 -3.78
C LEU A 136 -0.23 3.07 -3.44
N LEU A 137 0.93 2.55 -3.84
CA LEU A 137 1.28 1.17 -3.55
C LEU A 137 1.70 1.00 -2.09
N PRO A 138 1.47 -0.19 -1.51
CA PRO A 138 1.81 -0.42 -0.12
C PRO A 138 3.30 -0.18 0.19
N GLY A 139 3.58 0.43 1.33
CA GLY A 139 4.92 0.87 1.73
C GLY A 139 5.30 2.24 1.13
N GLY A 140 4.43 2.79 0.27
CA GLY A 140 4.45 4.15 -0.25
C GLY A 140 5.62 4.54 -1.14
N LYS A 141 6.50 3.60 -1.53
CA LYS A 141 7.64 3.91 -2.42
C LYS A 141 7.18 4.32 -3.81
N PHE A 142 6.16 3.65 -4.34
CA PHE A 142 5.65 3.88 -5.69
C PHE A 142 4.22 4.41 -5.65
N LEU A 143 3.91 5.31 -6.59
CA LEU A 143 2.58 5.89 -6.78
C LEU A 143 2.26 5.86 -8.27
N VAL A 144 1.06 5.40 -8.63
CA VAL A 144 0.54 5.47 -10.00
C VAL A 144 -0.50 6.57 -10.04
N ALA A 145 -0.40 7.48 -11.01
CA ALA A 145 -1.37 8.55 -11.19
C ALA A 145 -1.92 8.57 -12.62
N SER A 146 -3.24 8.73 -12.72
CA SER A 146 -3.94 9.13 -13.93
C SER A 146 -3.83 10.65 -14.06
N VAL A 147 -3.25 11.13 -15.16
CA VAL A 147 -2.99 12.56 -15.37
C VAL A 147 -3.48 13.02 -16.74
N ARG A 148 -3.89 14.29 -16.83
CA ARG A 148 -4.24 14.97 -18.09
C ARG A 148 -3.40 16.21 -18.34
N ASP A 149 -3.13 16.49 -19.60
CA ASP A 149 -2.50 17.74 -20.01
C ASP A 149 -3.39 18.97 -19.80
N LEU A 150 -2.79 20.14 -19.98
CA LEU A 150 -3.45 21.44 -19.82
C LEU A 150 -4.58 21.62 -20.83
N ASP A 151 -4.33 21.22 -22.07
CA ASP A 151 -5.28 21.34 -23.18
C ASP A 151 -6.41 20.30 -23.10
N SER A 152 -6.38 19.40 -22.11
CA SER A 152 -7.37 18.35 -21.86
C SER A 152 -7.59 17.42 -23.06
N HIS A 153 -6.52 17.14 -23.82
CA HIS A 153 -6.56 16.26 -24.99
C HIS A 153 -5.73 14.99 -24.82
N ARG A 154 -4.77 14.98 -23.87
CA ARG A 154 -3.87 13.84 -23.70
C ARG A 154 -3.89 13.34 -22.27
N TYR A 155 -4.16 12.06 -22.16
CA TYR A 155 -4.21 11.32 -20.92
C TYR A 155 -3.03 10.37 -20.81
N TYR A 156 -2.48 10.29 -19.61
CA TYR A 156 -1.35 9.42 -19.31
C TYR A 156 -1.53 8.73 -17.95
N LEU A 157 -0.98 7.54 -17.84
CA LEU A 157 -0.57 6.96 -16.56
C LEU A 157 0.89 7.32 -16.31
N THR A 158 1.17 7.91 -15.17
CA THR A 158 2.54 8.21 -14.73
C THR A 158 2.85 7.45 -13.45
N LEU A 159 3.96 6.72 -13.45
CA LEU A 159 4.50 6.01 -12.30
C LEU A 159 5.58 6.86 -11.64
N PHE A 160 5.41 7.13 -10.35
CA PHE A 160 6.33 7.94 -9.55
C PHE A 160 7.08 7.08 -8.52
N SER A 161 8.34 7.42 -8.29
CA SER A 161 9.10 6.98 -7.12
C SER A 161 9.12 8.10 -6.09
N LEU A 162 8.57 7.84 -4.91
CA LEU A 162 8.42 8.83 -3.84
C LEU A 162 9.59 8.80 -2.86
N GLU A 163 10.40 7.76 -2.85
CA GLU A 163 11.47 7.53 -1.86
C GLU A 163 12.88 7.48 -2.45
N HIS A 164 13.07 8.05 -3.62
CA HIS A 164 14.41 8.16 -4.19
C HIS A 164 15.29 9.10 -3.33
N PRO A 165 16.56 8.74 -3.01
CA PRO A 165 17.42 9.53 -2.12
C PRO A 165 17.67 10.98 -2.55
N LYS A 166 17.60 11.25 -3.86
CA LYS A 166 17.74 12.60 -4.44
C LYS A 166 16.41 13.35 -4.60
N GLY A 167 15.32 12.83 -4.04
CA GLY A 167 13.98 13.42 -4.13
C GLY A 167 13.04 12.61 -5.01
N SER A 168 11.73 12.80 -4.79
CA SER A 168 10.66 12.10 -5.51
C SER A 168 10.63 12.49 -7.00
N CYS A 169 10.38 11.53 -7.90
CA CYS A 169 10.41 11.75 -9.35
C CYS A 169 9.43 10.86 -10.11
N ALA A 170 9.06 11.28 -11.32
CA ALA A 170 8.41 10.41 -12.30
C ALA A 170 9.43 9.47 -12.92
N VAL A 171 9.10 8.18 -13.01
CA VAL A 171 10.00 7.13 -13.50
C VAL A 171 9.58 6.63 -14.88
N ALA A 172 8.28 6.47 -15.09
CA ALA A 172 7.74 5.96 -16.35
C ALA A 172 6.38 6.59 -16.66
N ARG A 173 6.05 6.68 -17.95
CA ARG A 173 4.77 7.21 -18.43
C ARG A 173 4.23 6.37 -19.58
N LEU A 174 2.91 6.20 -19.61
CA LEU A 174 2.16 5.49 -20.65
C LEU A 174 0.97 6.33 -21.11
N PRO A 175 0.80 6.64 -22.41
CA PRO A 175 -0.42 7.26 -22.93
C PRO A 175 -1.62 6.31 -22.82
N THR A 176 -2.77 6.80 -22.37
CA THR A 176 -4.00 5.99 -22.19
C THR A 176 -5.11 6.31 -23.18
N GLY A 177 -5.09 7.47 -23.82
CA GLY A 177 -6.13 7.94 -24.74
C GLY A 177 -7.32 8.61 -24.03
N SER A 178 -7.74 8.09 -22.87
CA SER A 178 -8.81 8.66 -22.02
C SER A 178 -8.39 8.68 -20.55
N LYS A 179 -9.22 9.29 -19.69
CA LYS A 179 -9.08 9.13 -18.24
C LYS A 179 -9.11 7.64 -17.86
N ALA A 180 -8.17 7.24 -16.99
CA ALA A 180 -8.18 5.94 -16.33
C ALA A 180 -9.10 5.99 -15.10
N TYR A 181 -10.27 5.37 -15.19
CA TYR A 181 -11.25 5.24 -14.12
C TYR A 181 -10.97 4.02 -13.24
N ASP A 182 -11.45 4.04 -12.00
CA ASP A 182 -11.29 2.96 -11.01
C ASP A 182 -9.83 2.47 -10.89
N LEU A 183 -8.86 3.40 -10.91
CA LEU A 183 -7.44 3.07 -10.97
C LEU A 183 -7.00 2.27 -9.73
N GLN A 184 -6.46 1.07 -9.97
CA GLN A 184 -5.85 0.25 -8.93
C GLN A 184 -4.44 -0.18 -9.30
N ALA A 185 -3.57 -0.20 -8.29
CA ALA A 185 -2.22 -0.74 -8.41
C ALA A 185 -1.86 -1.61 -7.20
N LYS A 186 -1.29 -2.79 -7.44
CA LYS A 186 -0.80 -3.70 -6.39
C LYS A 186 0.49 -4.38 -6.79
N TYR A 187 1.29 -4.80 -5.80
CA TYR A 187 2.39 -5.73 -6.08
C TYR A 187 1.82 -7.13 -6.27
N ILE A 188 2.02 -7.69 -7.46
CA ILE A 188 1.51 -9.01 -7.85
C ILE A 188 2.58 -9.66 -8.73
N LYS A 189 2.78 -10.96 -8.55
CA LYS A 189 3.74 -11.72 -9.35
C LYS A 189 3.10 -12.14 -10.68
N TYR A 190 3.82 -11.96 -11.77
CA TYR A 190 3.39 -12.39 -13.11
C TYR A 190 4.52 -13.13 -13.82
N GLU A 191 4.24 -14.32 -14.37
CA GLU A 191 5.22 -15.16 -15.08
C GLU A 191 6.56 -15.33 -14.32
N GLY A 192 6.50 -15.54 -13.00
CA GLY A 192 7.71 -15.70 -12.20
C GLY A 192 8.36 -14.39 -11.73
N LYS A 193 8.02 -13.24 -12.30
CA LYS A 193 8.62 -11.94 -12.00
C LYS A 193 7.75 -11.12 -11.04
N GLN A 194 8.39 -10.46 -10.08
CA GLN A 194 7.71 -9.52 -9.19
C GLN A 194 7.48 -8.19 -9.93
N GLY A 195 6.29 -7.62 -9.79
CA GLY A 195 5.91 -6.40 -10.49
C GLY A 195 4.79 -5.63 -9.83
N ILE A 196 4.51 -4.47 -10.40
CA ILE A 196 3.34 -3.66 -10.11
C ILE A 196 2.30 -3.97 -11.19
N MET A 197 1.18 -4.56 -10.77
CA MET A 197 0.01 -4.73 -11.62
C MET A 197 -0.85 -3.47 -11.52
N ILE A 198 -1.24 -2.91 -12.67
CA ILE A 198 -2.01 -1.67 -12.78
C ILE A 198 -3.26 -1.96 -13.60
N ALA A 199 -4.43 -1.73 -13.02
CA ALA A 199 -5.71 -1.94 -13.67
C ALA A 199 -6.54 -0.65 -13.65
N TYR A 200 -7.28 -0.41 -14.73
CA TYR A 200 -8.21 0.70 -14.84
C TYR A 200 -9.26 0.42 -15.92
N THR A 201 -10.34 1.19 -15.88
CA THR A 201 -11.39 1.18 -16.89
C THR A 201 -11.29 2.41 -17.77
N LYS A 202 -11.42 2.23 -19.08
CA LYS A 202 -11.60 3.31 -20.06
C LYS A 202 -13.05 3.35 -20.52
N ARG A 203 -13.44 4.52 -21.00
CA ARG A 203 -14.75 4.77 -21.59
C ARG A 203 -14.59 5.44 -22.93
N THR A 204 -15.35 4.95 -23.89
CA THR A 204 -15.47 5.54 -25.23
C THR A 204 -16.95 5.54 -25.60
N PHE A 205 -17.37 6.34 -26.58
CA PHE A 205 -18.73 6.28 -27.09
C PHE A 205 -18.86 5.10 -28.06
N LEU A 206 -19.94 4.34 -27.95
CA LEU A 206 -20.16 3.12 -28.75
C LEU A 206 -20.18 3.41 -30.26
N ASN A 207 -20.70 4.57 -30.67
CA ASN A 207 -20.93 4.94 -32.07
C ASN A 207 -19.83 5.87 -32.64
N GLY A 208 -18.69 6.00 -31.98
CA GLY A 208 -17.62 6.94 -32.34
C GLY A 208 -17.64 8.23 -31.53
N GLU A 209 -16.63 9.08 -31.70
CA GLU A 209 -16.48 10.32 -30.94
C GLU A 209 -17.63 11.31 -31.23
N GLU A 210 -18.32 11.76 -30.18
CA GLU A 210 -19.28 12.86 -30.27
C GLU A 210 -18.51 14.20 -30.30
N PRO A 211 -18.70 15.07 -31.31
CA PRO A 211 -17.91 16.28 -31.46
C PRO A 211 -17.98 17.20 -30.24
N GLY A 212 -16.84 17.46 -29.61
CA GLY A 212 -16.74 18.38 -28.47
C GLY A 212 -17.20 17.82 -27.12
N ILE A 213 -17.43 16.50 -27.03
CA ILE A 213 -17.83 15.82 -25.80
C ILE A 213 -16.80 14.75 -25.45
N ASP A 214 -16.14 14.86 -24.30
CA ASP A 214 -15.22 13.83 -23.81
C ASP A 214 -15.95 12.89 -22.82
N PRO A 215 -15.98 11.57 -23.07
CA PRO A 215 -16.47 10.59 -22.10
C PRO A 215 -15.85 10.75 -20.71
N SER A 216 -14.61 11.28 -20.64
CA SER A 216 -13.83 11.52 -19.43
C SER A 216 -14.43 12.57 -18.49
N ASP A 217 -15.35 13.41 -18.99
CA ASP A 217 -16.01 14.47 -18.22
C ASP A 217 -17.21 13.97 -17.41
N TYR A 218 -17.74 12.79 -17.73
CA TYR A 218 -18.89 12.20 -17.05
C TYR A 218 -18.45 11.44 -15.80
N SER A 219 -19.23 11.60 -14.72
CA SER A 219 -18.97 10.93 -13.45
C SER A 219 -19.43 9.47 -13.47
N ASP A 220 -18.77 8.65 -12.67
CA ASP A 220 -19.18 7.26 -12.42
C ASP A 220 -20.45 7.18 -11.59
N THR A 221 -20.80 8.24 -10.87
CA THR A 221 -21.73 8.18 -9.73
C THR A 221 -23.17 8.55 -10.09
N ASP A 222 -23.63 8.20 -11.29
CA ASP A 222 -25.02 8.36 -11.78
C ASP A 222 -25.57 9.79 -11.73
N ALA A 223 -24.72 10.80 -11.51
CA ALA A 223 -25.17 12.18 -11.34
C ALA A 223 -25.51 12.85 -12.67
N VAL A 224 -24.92 12.38 -13.77
CA VAL A 224 -25.13 12.88 -15.14
C VAL A 224 -25.09 11.71 -16.10
N GLU A 225 -26.20 11.43 -16.78
CA GLU A 225 -26.23 10.42 -17.82
C GLU A 225 -25.42 10.89 -19.05
N PRO A 226 -24.60 10.00 -19.64
CA PRO A 226 -23.89 10.33 -20.86
C PRO A 226 -24.90 10.53 -22.01
N PRO A 227 -24.64 11.44 -22.96
CA PRO A 227 -25.54 11.76 -24.06
C PRO A 227 -25.70 10.60 -25.06
N ALA A 228 -24.78 9.64 -25.04
CA ALA A 228 -24.79 8.45 -25.88
C ALA A 228 -24.29 7.23 -25.08
N PRO A 229 -24.67 6.01 -25.49
CA PRO A 229 -24.18 4.77 -24.87
C PRO A 229 -22.65 4.69 -24.85
N LEU A 230 -22.11 4.22 -23.73
CA LEU A 230 -20.67 4.08 -23.53
C LEU A 230 -20.23 2.64 -23.79
N TRP A 231 -19.05 2.50 -24.37
CA TRP A 231 -18.26 1.29 -24.46
C TRP A 231 -17.17 1.32 -23.39
N TYR A 232 -17.03 0.20 -22.66
CA TYR A 232 -16.12 0.07 -21.53
C TYR A 232 -15.00 -0.90 -21.87
N GLU A 233 -13.76 -0.48 -21.63
CA GLU A 233 -12.57 -1.33 -21.78
C GLU A 233 -11.85 -1.40 -20.43
N ASN A 234 -11.77 -2.58 -19.83
CA ASN A 234 -10.90 -2.82 -18.69
C ASN A 234 -9.50 -3.23 -19.18
N VAL A 235 -8.46 -2.51 -18.75
CA VAL A 235 -7.08 -2.76 -19.19
C VAL A 235 -6.20 -3.05 -17.99
N CYS A 236 -5.34 -4.07 -18.12
CA CYS A 236 -4.39 -4.47 -17.10
C CYS A 236 -2.95 -4.45 -17.64
N TRP A 237 -2.05 -3.82 -16.90
CA TRP A 237 -0.63 -3.68 -17.20
C TRP A 237 0.21 -4.28 -16.09
N HIS A 238 1.33 -4.89 -16.44
CA HIS A 238 2.35 -5.33 -15.52
C HIS A 238 3.63 -4.53 -15.73
N VAL A 239 4.20 -4.02 -14.64
CA VAL A 239 5.47 -3.33 -14.62
C VAL A 239 6.47 -4.08 -13.76
N SER A 240 7.57 -4.56 -14.34
CA SER A 240 8.59 -5.31 -13.60
C SER A 240 9.25 -4.43 -12.52
N LEU A 241 9.32 -4.96 -11.29
CA LEU A 241 10.04 -4.28 -10.22
C LEU A 241 11.55 -4.25 -10.45
N ASP A 242 12.13 -5.26 -11.10
CA ASP A 242 13.57 -5.28 -11.39
C ASP A 242 13.95 -4.09 -12.28
N THR A 243 13.19 -3.87 -13.35
CA THR A 243 13.36 -2.70 -14.24
C THR A 243 13.16 -1.39 -13.48
N LEU A 244 12.16 -1.31 -12.61
CA LEU A 244 11.92 -0.09 -11.84
C LEU A 244 13.02 0.20 -10.82
N GLU A 245 13.52 -0.81 -10.11
CA GLU A 245 14.59 -0.67 -9.12
C GLU A 245 15.89 -0.20 -9.77
N GLU A 246 16.19 -0.65 -10.99
CA GLU A 246 17.31 -0.12 -11.78
C GLU A 246 17.10 1.35 -12.16
N LEU A 247 15.89 1.73 -12.60
CA LEU A 247 15.58 3.12 -12.93
C LEU A 247 15.59 4.06 -11.72
N VAL A 248 15.42 3.53 -10.50
CA VAL A 248 15.50 4.32 -9.26
C VAL A 248 16.82 4.09 -8.51
N ASP A 249 17.89 3.74 -9.22
CA ASP A 249 19.22 3.57 -8.62
C ASP A 249 19.66 4.83 -7.85
N PRO A 250 19.91 4.74 -6.53
CA PRO A 250 20.39 5.83 -5.68
C PRO A 250 21.64 6.59 -6.17
N ARG A 251 22.43 5.95 -7.03
CA ARG A 251 23.68 6.48 -7.58
C ARG A 251 23.40 7.45 -8.72
N VAL A 252 22.41 7.15 -9.55
CA VAL A 252 22.02 7.96 -10.72
C VAL A 252 21.11 9.12 -10.27
N THR A 253 21.17 10.26 -10.95
CA THR A 253 20.28 11.40 -10.65
C THR A 253 19.09 11.35 -11.60
N PRO A 254 17.84 11.26 -11.12
CA PRO A 254 16.67 11.31 -11.99
C PRO A 254 16.70 12.55 -12.90
N GLY A 255 16.47 12.32 -14.20
CA GLY A 255 16.51 13.38 -15.23
C GLY A 255 17.91 13.80 -15.70
N SER A 256 19.01 13.22 -15.19
CA SER A 256 20.34 13.44 -15.76
C SER A 256 20.49 12.78 -17.14
N ALA A 257 21.54 13.14 -17.88
CA ALA A 257 21.88 12.45 -19.13
C ALA A 257 22.11 10.95 -18.92
N GLU A 258 22.86 10.59 -17.86
CA GLU A 258 23.07 9.19 -17.45
C GLU A 258 21.75 8.45 -17.18
N PHE A 259 20.77 9.10 -16.55
CA PHE A 259 19.43 8.52 -16.35
C PHE A 259 18.70 8.31 -17.68
N GLN A 260 18.80 9.27 -18.61
CA GLN A 260 18.17 9.15 -19.92
C GLN A 260 18.79 8.02 -20.74
N GLU A 261 20.11 7.90 -20.75
CA GLU A 261 20.83 6.79 -21.39
C GLU A 261 20.41 5.45 -20.78
N LEU A 262 20.43 5.33 -19.45
CA LEU A 262 19.97 4.14 -18.75
C LEU A 262 18.51 3.80 -19.11
N ALA A 263 17.62 4.79 -19.15
CA ALA A 263 16.22 4.57 -19.50
C ALA A 263 16.01 4.17 -20.96
N MET A 264 16.87 4.63 -21.88
CA MET A 264 16.83 4.26 -23.31
C MET A 264 17.37 2.85 -23.57
N GLU A 265 18.37 2.42 -22.80
CA GLU A 265 18.95 1.07 -22.91
C GLU A 265 18.03 -0.04 -22.38
N ARG A 266 17.06 0.31 -21.54
CA ARG A 266 16.18 -0.66 -20.87
C ARG A 266 14.88 -0.88 -21.63
N GLU A 267 14.30 -2.06 -21.43
CA GLU A 267 12.99 -2.39 -21.97
C GLU A 267 11.92 -1.44 -21.40
N ARG A 268 10.90 -1.13 -22.21
CA ARG A 268 9.78 -0.32 -21.75
C ARG A 268 9.10 -1.00 -20.55
N PRO A 269 8.93 -0.30 -19.43
CA PRO A 269 8.50 -0.93 -18.18
C PRO A 269 7.05 -1.46 -18.24
N PHE A 270 6.18 -0.85 -19.05
CA PHE A 270 4.78 -1.24 -19.17
C PHE A 270 4.58 -2.36 -20.18
N ARG A 271 4.12 -3.53 -19.71
CA ARG A 271 3.65 -4.64 -20.56
C ARG A 271 2.15 -4.82 -20.37
N GLN A 272 1.38 -4.71 -21.46
CA GLN A 272 -0.05 -4.99 -21.40
C GLN A 272 -0.26 -6.49 -21.22
N ILE A 273 -1.10 -6.87 -20.25
CA ILE A 273 -1.38 -8.26 -19.92
C ILE A 273 -2.75 -8.68 -20.42
N SER A 274 -3.77 -7.86 -20.19
CA SER A 274 -5.13 -8.14 -20.62
C SER A 274 -5.87 -6.88 -21.03
N SER A 275 -6.84 -7.05 -21.92
CA SER A 275 -7.92 -6.11 -22.15
C SER A 275 -9.24 -6.89 -22.19
N PHE A 276 -10.30 -6.31 -21.62
CA PHE A 276 -11.65 -6.86 -21.65
C PHE A 276 -12.62 -5.75 -22.02
N GLU A 277 -13.43 -5.98 -23.05
CA GLU A 277 -14.34 -4.98 -23.59
C GLU A 277 -15.80 -5.37 -23.35
N SER A 278 -16.66 -4.38 -23.15
CA SER A 278 -18.07 -4.58 -22.82
C SER A 278 -18.91 -3.34 -23.18
N ASP A 279 -20.10 -3.57 -23.72
CA ASP A 279 -21.17 -2.56 -23.85
C ASP A 279 -21.88 -2.29 -22.51
N LYS A 280 -21.82 -3.26 -21.60
CA LYS A 280 -22.29 -3.10 -20.22
C LYS A 280 -21.25 -2.37 -19.38
N ARG A 281 -21.75 -1.55 -18.45
CA ARG A 281 -20.93 -0.82 -17.50
C ARG A 281 -20.01 -1.74 -16.69
N ILE A 282 -18.73 -1.39 -16.67
CA ILE A 282 -17.71 -2.00 -15.81
C ILE A 282 -17.44 -1.07 -14.63
N SER A 283 -17.42 -1.61 -13.41
CA SER A 283 -17.10 -0.87 -12.18
C SER A 283 -16.46 -1.75 -11.12
N CYS A 284 -16.00 -1.14 -10.03
CA CYS A 284 -15.49 -1.83 -8.83
C CYS A 284 -14.37 -2.83 -9.16
N LEU A 285 -13.22 -2.32 -9.58
CA LEU A 285 -12.07 -3.19 -9.89
C LEU A 285 -11.49 -3.85 -8.64
N SER A 286 -10.86 -5.01 -8.80
CA SER A 286 -10.06 -5.67 -7.77
C SER A 286 -8.91 -6.46 -8.39
N LEU A 287 -7.69 -6.16 -7.96
CA LEU A 287 -6.49 -6.93 -8.27
C LEU A 287 -6.14 -7.86 -7.11
N PHE A 288 -5.85 -9.14 -7.36
CA PHE A 288 -5.47 -10.08 -6.30
C PHE A 288 -4.72 -11.30 -6.86
N GLU A 289 -4.11 -12.07 -5.96
CA GLU A 289 -3.53 -13.38 -6.25
C GLU A 289 -4.37 -14.46 -5.57
N MET A 290 -4.78 -15.49 -6.31
CA MET A 290 -5.53 -16.64 -5.81
C MET A 290 -4.91 -17.90 -6.42
N ASP A 291 -4.69 -18.94 -5.60
CA ASP A 291 -4.05 -20.18 -6.06
C ASP A 291 -2.70 -19.96 -6.78
N SER A 292 -1.90 -19.00 -6.29
CA SER A 292 -0.63 -18.56 -6.89
C SER A 292 -0.74 -17.99 -8.32
N SER A 293 -1.96 -17.71 -8.78
CA SER A 293 -2.22 -17.08 -10.08
C SER A 293 -2.74 -15.65 -9.88
N PRO A 294 -2.29 -14.69 -10.70
CA PRO A 294 -2.77 -13.32 -10.66
C PRO A 294 -4.13 -13.19 -11.37
N PHE A 295 -5.05 -12.46 -10.75
CA PHE A 295 -6.38 -12.20 -11.26
C PHE A 295 -6.72 -10.71 -11.25
N ILE A 296 -7.59 -10.35 -12.17
CA ILE A 296 -8.38 -9.12 -12.11
C ILE A 296 -9.85 -9.52 -12.01
N ALA A 297 -10.61 -8.84 -11.16
CA ALA A 297 -12.05 -8.96 -11.08
C ALA A 297 -12.72 -7.59 -11.16
N PHE A 298 -13.94 -7.56 -11.69
CA PHE A 298 -14.76 -6.36 -11.75
C PHE A 298 -16.24 -6.71 -11.82
N VAL A 299 -17.09 -5.74 -11.51
CA VAL A 299 -18.53 -5.83 -11.73
C VAL A 299 -18.81 -5.47 -13.18
N GLN A 300 -19.49 -6.35 -13.89
CA GLN A 300 -20.19 -6.05 -15.14
C GLN A 300 -21.67 -5.93 -14.79
N ALA A 301 -22.22 -4.73 -14.94
CA ALA A 301 -23.60 -4.43 -14.54
C ALA A 301 -24.62 -5.37 -15.21
N PRO A 302 -25.74 -5.70 -14.54
CA PRO A 302 -26.16 -5.21 -13.22
C PRO A 302 -25.61 -6.01 -12.03
N LYS A 303 -25.45 -7.33 -12.18
CA LYS A 303 -25.23 -8.28 -11.07
C LYS A 303 -24.19 -9.37 -11.35
N THR A 304 -23.32 -9.18 -12.34
CA THR A 304 -22.29 -10.15 -12.71
C THR A 304 -20.93 -9.69 -12.19
N VAL A 305 -20.21 -10.56 -11.50
CA VAL A 305 -18.79 -10.35 -11.17
C VAL A 305 -17.96 -11.16 -12.15
N VAL A 306 -17.09 -10.51 -12.91
CA VAL A 306 -16.24 -11.18 -13.91
C VAL A 306 -14.85 -11.35 -13.32
N PHE A 307 -14.33 -12.57 -13.39
CA PHE A 307 -12.96 -12.90 -13.02
C PHE A 307 -12.15 -13.19 -14.27
N VAL A 308 -10.96 -12.61 -14.38
CA VAL A 308 -10.03 -12.89 -15.48
C VAL A 308 -8.72 -13.38 -14.88
N ASN A 309 -8.35 -14.62 -15.21
CA ASN A 309 -7.03 -15.15 -14.89
C ASN A 309 -6.02 -14.52 -15.85
N LEU A 310 -5.07 -13.75 -15.32
CA LEU A 310 -4.14 -12.98 -16.14
C LEU A 310 -3.06 -13.84 -16.82
N VAL A 311 -2.87 -15.09 -16.37
CA VAL A 311 -1.91 -16.04 -16.97
C VAL A 311 -2.57 -16.86 -18.07
N SER A 312 -3.71 -17.48 -17.78
CA SER A 312 -4.40 -18.33 -18.76
C SER A 312 -5.28 -17.55 -19.75
N GLY A 313 -5.60 -16.28 -19.43
CA GLY A 313 -6.56 -15.47 -20.18
C GLY A 313 -8.02 -15.93 -20.01
N VAL A 314 -8.28 -16.93 -19.16
CA VAL A 314 -9.63 -17.47 -18.95
C VAL A 314 -10.48 -16.43 -18.24
N VAL A 315 -11.62 -16.11 -18.84
CA VAL A 315 -12.67 -15.25 -18.30
C VAL A 315 -13.76 -16.14 -17.70
N ALA A 316 -14.07 -15.91 -16.43
CA ALA A 316 -15.08 -16.62 -15.67
C ALA A 316 -16.11 -15.61 -15.12
N PRO A 317 -17.24 -15.41 -15.80
CA PRO A 317 -18.34 -14.61 -15.27
C PRO A 317 -19.09 -15.37 -14.18
N MET A 318 -19.44 -14.66 -13.11
CA MET A 318 -20.20 -15.15 -11.97
C MET A 318 -21.46 -14.30 -11.84
N ASP A 319 -22.59 -14.80 -12.36
CA ASP A 319 -23.88 -14.14 -12.24
C ASP A 319 -24.50 -14.43 -10.87
N LEU A 320 -24.82 -13.38 -10.12
CA LEU A 320 -25.36 -13.53 -8.77
C LEU A 320 -26.88 -13.73 -8.83
N GLN A 321 -27.40 -14.66 -8.02
CA GLN A 321 -28.84 -14.95 -7.94
C GLN A 321 -29.63 -13.69 -7.56
N ASN A 322 -30.77 -13.47 -8.22
CA ASN A 322 -31.68 -12.39 -7.84
C ASN A 322 -32.12 -12.57 -6.39
N TYR A 323 -32.29 -11.45 -5.69
CA TYR A 323 -32.86 -11.42 -4.37
C TYR A 323 -34.37 -11.26 -4.48
N ASN A 324 -35.10 -12.22 -3.91
CA ASN A 324 -36.54 -12.35 -4.05
C ASN A 324 -36.94 -12.35 -5.54
N ASP A 325 -38.18 -11.94 -5.83
CA ASP A 325 -38.71 -11.85 -7.20
C ASP A 325 -38.33 -10.54 -7.92
N ALA A 326 -37.34 -9.80 -7.42
CA ALA A 326 -36.93 -8.56 -8.03
C ALA A 326 -36.32 -8.79 -9.43
N PRO A 327 -36.65 -7.95 -10.43
CA PRO A 327 -36.02 -7.93 -11.73
C PRO A 327 -34.49 -7.80 -11.65
N ALA A 328 -33.78 -8.38 -12.62
CA ALA A 328 -32.31 -8.32 -12.65
C ALA A 328 -31.77 -6.87 -12.69
N ASP A 329 -32.47 -5.97 -13.38
CA ASP A 329 -32.06 -4.57 -13.55
C ASP A 329 -32.22 -3.73 -12.26
N ASP A 330 -33.00 -4.20 -11.29
CA ASP A 330 -33.16 -3.55 -9.98
C ASP A 330 -32.01 -3.88 -9.02
N HIS A 331 -31.14 -4.81 -9.40
CA HIS A 331 -29.97 -5.20 -8.63
C HIS A 331 -28.77 -4.36 -9.04
N HIS A 332 -28.03 -3.87 -8.06
CA HIS A 332 -26.81 -3.14 -8.33
C HIS A 332 -25.74 -3.47 -7.30
N ILE A 333 -24.68 -4.14 -7.75
CA ILE A 333 -23.50 -4.41 -6.92
C ILE A 333 -22.74 -3.09 -6.73
N ARG A 334 -22.71 -2.60 -5.50
CA ARG A 334 -22.09 -1.30 -5.15
C ARG A 334 -20.60 -1.40 -4.90
N THR A 335 -20.15 -2.55 -4.38
CA THR A 335 -18.74 -2.88 -4.17
C THR A 335 -18.62 -4.37 -3.86
N PHE A 336 -17.43 -4.93 -4.03
CA PHE A 336 -17.12 -6.27 -3.56
C PHE A 336 -15.66 -6.37 -3.12
N ARG A 337 -15.35 -7.45 -2.41
CA ARG A 337 -14.00 -7.83 -2.04
C ARG A 337 -13.82 -9.33 -2.17
N VAL A 338 -12.70 -9.73 -2.77
CA VAL A 338 -12.26 -11.13 -2.82
C VAL A 338 -11.52 -11.48 -1.54
N ILE A 339 -11.75 -12.69 -1.03
CA ILE A 339 -10.98 -13.32 0.05
C ILE A 339 -10.26 -14.52 -0.56
N PRO A 340 -9.05 -14.33 -1.10
CA PRO A 340 -8.40 -15.36 -1.91
C PRO A 340 -8.16 -16.67 -1.16
N ASP A 341 -7.75 -16.59 0.12
CA ASP A 341 -7.45 -17.76 0.95
C ASP A 341 -8.67 -18.67 1.20
N GLN A 342 -9.88 -18.11 1.13
CA GLN A 342 -11.14 -18.86 1.27
C GLN A 342 -11.80 -19.18 -0.06
N ARG A 343 -11.32 -18.59 -1.17
CA ARG A 343 -12.01 -18.59 -2.46
C ARG A 343 -13.44 -18.06 -2.36
N ASP A 344 -13.63 -17.03 -1.53
CA ASP A 344 -14.93 -16.39 -1.31
C ASP A 344 -14.91 -14.94 -1.81
N ILE A 345 -16.10 -14.40 -2.09
CA ILE A 345 -16.32 -12.97 -2.28
C ILE A 345 -17.35 -12.45 -1.29
N ILE A 346 -17.12 -11.24 -0.78
CA ILE A 346 -18.11 -10.44 -0.08
C ILE A 346 -18.59 -9.36 -1.04
N THR A 347 -19.89 -9.27 -1.27
CA THR A 347 -20.51 -8.25 -2.12
C THR A 347 -21.47 -7.39 -1.32
N ILE A 348 -21.49 -6.08 -1.60
CA ILE A 348 -22.54 -5.19 -1.13
C ILE A 348 -23.45 -4.87 -2.30
N ARG A 349 -24.71 -5.29 -2.19
CA ARG A 349 -25.72 -5.15 -3.23
C ARG A 349 -26.83 -4.25 -2.76
N THR A 350 -27.22 -3.30 -3.60
CA THR A 350 -28.48 -2.57 -3.44
C THR A 350 -29.52 -3.20 -4.33
N VAL A 351 -30.72 -3.44 -3.81
CA VAL A 351 -31.87 -3.90 -4.59
C VAL A 351 -32.98 -2.88 -4.40
N ARG A 352 -33.57 -2.42 -5.51
CA ARG A 352 -34.70 -1.47 -5.49
C ARG A 352 -36.00 -2.26 -5.54
N PHE A 353 -36.88 -2.05 -4.56
CA PHE A 353 -38.23 -2.64 -4.58
C PHE A 353 -39.27 -1.54 -4.65
N GLU A 354 -40.30 -1.78 -5.45
CA GLU A 354 -41.53 -1.00 -5.38
C GLU A 354 -42.43 -1.61 -4.29
N GLU A 355 -42.45 -1.00 -3.09
CA GLU A 355 -43.30 -1.45 -1.99
C GLU A 355 -44.78 -1.08 -2.22
N ALA A 356 -45.00 0.04 -2.90
CA ALA A 356 -46.29 0.56 -3.33
C ALA A 356 -46.08 1.38 -4.61
N PRO A 357 -47.14 1.60 -5.44
CA PRO A 357 -47.01 2.36 -6.68
C PRO A 357 -46.32 3.72 -6.46
N GLY A 358 -45.12 3.89 -7.03
CA GLY A 358 -44.32 5.12 -6.91
C GLY A 358 -43.48 5.27 -5.63
N HIS A 359 -43.45 4.27 -4.75
CA HIS A 359 -42.60 4.25 -3.55
C HIS A 359 -41.54 3.16 -3.66
N VAL A 360 -40.36 3.56 -4.13
CA VAL A 360 -39.20 2.67 -4.29
C VAL A 360 -38.28 2.82 -3.08
N GLN A 361 -38.13 1.76 -2.27
CA GLN A 361 -37.13 1.73 -1.20
C GLN A 361 -35.94 0.85 -1.60
N PRO A 362 -34.70 1.34 -1.47
CA PRO A 362 -33.52 0.52 -1.65
C PRO A 362 -33.29 -0.34 -0.39
N GLU A 363 -33.22 -1.66 -0.55
CA GLU A 363 -32.61 -2.53 0.47
C GLU A 363 -31.13 -2.73 0.15
N HIS A 364 -30.31 -2.78 1.20
CA HIS A 364 -28.88 -2.97 1.11
C HIS A 364 -28.50 -4.30 1.76
N LEU A 365 -27.80 -5.15 1.01
CA LEU A 365 -27.45 -6.51 1.43
C LEU A 365 -25.93 -6.68 1.39
N MET A 366 -25.39 -7.24 2.46
CA MET A 366 -24.05 -7.81 2.47
C MET A 366 -24.19 -9.32 2.25
N GLU A 367 -23.51 -9.85 1.24
CA GLU A 367 -23.68 -11.24 0.80
C GLU A 367 -22.33 -11.91 0.55
N MET A 368 -22.25 -13.20 0.85
CA MET A 368 -21.06 -14.00 0.56
C MET A 368 -21.36 -15.11 -0.43
N PHE A 369 -20.41 -15.30 -1.36
CA PHE A 369 -20.50 -16.32 -2.40
C PHE A 369 -19.16 -17.02 -2.58
N HIS A 370 -19.20 -18.31 -2.93
CA HIS A 370 -18.01 -19.07 -3.30
C HIS A 370 -17.62 -18.79 -4.75
N ILE A 371 -16.34 -18.53 -4.98
CA ILE A 371 -15.77 -18.43 -6.34
C ILE A 371 -15.72 -19.84 -6.93
N PRO A 372 -16.34 -20.08 -8.11
CA PRO A 372 -16.29 -21.40 -8.75
C PRO A 372 -14.86 -21.77 -9.16
N HIS A 373 -14.41 -22.99 -8.85
CA HIS A 373 -13.14 -23.53 -9.33
C HIS A 373 -13.36 -24.73 -10.28
N PRO A 374 -12.56 -24.90 -11.34
CA PRO A 374 -12.74 -26.01 -12.31
C PRO A 374 -12.67 -27.41 -11.70
N THR A 375 -11.99 -27.55 -10.56
CA THR A 375 -11.87 -28.83 -9.84
C THR A 375 -12.89 -29.01 -8.73
N ASP A 376 -13.81 -28.05 -8.54
CA ASP A 376 -14.88 -28.24 -7.57
C ASP A 376 -15.70 -29.48 -8.01
N PRO A 377 -16.02 -30.40 -7.10
CA PRO A 377 -16.96 -31.46 -7.43
C PRO A 377 -18.24 -30.80 -7.97
N PRO A 378 -18.91 -31.38 -8.98
CA PRO A 378 -20.18 -30.87 -9.45
C PRO A 378 -21.08 -30.73 -8.23
N ARG A 379 -21.37 -29.48 -7.86
CA ARG A 379 -22.16 -29.20 -6.66
C ARG A 379 -23.53 -29.85 -6.87
N PRO A 380 -24.14 -30.44 -5.82
CA PRO A 380 -25.47 -31.03 -5.94
C PRO A 380 -26.43 -30.04 -6.60
N PRO A 381 -27.42 -30.55 -7.35
CA PRO A 381 -28.17 -29.76 -8.31
C PRO A 381 -29.12 -28.81 -7.57
N GLU A 382 -28.63 -27.63 -7.22
CA GLU A 382 -29.47 -26.43 -7.17
C GLU A 382 -28.80 -25.25 -7.91
N PRO A 383 -28.20 -25.42 -9.11
CA PRO A 383 -28.24 -24.29 -10.02
C PRO A 383 -29.72 -24.04 -10.29
N GLU A 384 -30.20 -22.86 -9.94
CA GLU A 384 -31.38 -22.28 -10.58
C GLU A 384 -31.35 -22.59 -12.09
N PRO A 385 -32.49 -22.70 -12.79
CA PRO A 385 -32.53 -23.06 -14.22
C PRO A 385 -31.63 -22.20 -15.13
N ASN A 386 -31.12 -21.08 -14.61
CA ASN A 386 -30.32 -20.08 -15.31
C ASN A 386 -28.81 -20.14 -14.97
N GLY A 387 -28.36 -21.00 -14.05
CA GLY A 387 -26.93 -21.11 -13.65
C GLY A 387 -26.42 -19.99 -12.73
N ALA A 388 -27.32 -19.17 -12.17
CA ALA A 388 -26.97 -18.11 -11.23
C ALA A 388 -26.48 -18.66 -9.89
N ILE A 389 -25.50 -17.99 -9.28
CA ILE A 389 -24.85 -18.43 -8.04
C ILE A 389 -25.58 -17.82 -6.83
N LYS A 390 -26.05 -18.70 -5.95
CA LYS A 390 -26.74 -18.35 -4.70
C LYS A 390 -25.73 -17.95 -3.62
N PRO A 391 -26.01 -16.90 -2.82
CA PRO A 391 -25.18 -16.60 -1.67
C PRO A 391 -25.35 -17.67 -0.59
N PHE A 392 -24.25 -18.05 0.05
CA PHE A 392 -24.30 -18.97 1.19
C PHE A 392 -24.58 -18.24 2.51
N GLU A 393 -24.28 -16.94 2.57
CA GLU A 393 -24.61 -16.07 3.70
C GLU A 393 -25.11 -14.71 3.24
N ARG A 394 -26.01 -14.13 4.03
CA ARG A 394 -26.60 -12.82 3.79
C ARG A 394 -26.82 -12.09 5.11
N TRP A 395 -26.49 -10.81 5.12
CA TRP A 395 -26.69 -9.91 6.24
C TRP A 395 -27.32 -8.60 5.75
N PRO A 396 -28.47 -8.18 6.29
CA PRO A 396 -29.08 -6.92 5.93
C PRO A 396 -28.25 -5.75 6.48
N VAL A 397 -27.92 -4.79 5.61
CA VAL A 397 -27.33 -3.52 6.01
C VAL A 397 -28.46 -2.58 6.44
N ASP A 398 -28.19 -1.70 7.41
CA ASP A 398 -29.16 -0.75 7.96
C ASP A 398 -29.88 0.03 6.83
N PRO A 399 -31.22 0.18 6.85
CA PRO A 399 -32.01 0.72 5.74
C PRO A 399 -31.93 2.26 5.64
N ARG A 400 -30.71 2.78 5.50
CA ARG A 400 -30.46 4.20 5.21
C ARG A 400 -30.21 4.38 3.73
N GLU A 401 -30.48 5.58 3.26
CA GLU A 401 -30.03 6.00 1.94
C GLU A 401 -28.50 6.16 1.94
N TYR A 402 -27.80 5.31 1.17
CA TYR A 402 -26.34 5.35 1.04
C TYR A 402 -25.91 5.81 -0.35
N ASP A 403 -24.97 6.75 -0.38
CA ASP A 403 -24.33 7.21 -1.61
C ASP A 403 -23.28 6.21 -2.12
N SER A 404 -22.47 5.63 -1.22
CA SER A 404 -21.33 4.79 -1.62
C SER A 404 -20.88 3.83 -0.51
N PHE A 405 -20.29 2.71 -0.90
CA PHE A 405 -19.78 1.67 -0.01
C PHE A 405 -18.29 1.40 -0.30
N HIS A 406 -17.48 1.30 0.74
CA HIS A 406 -16.03 1.12 0.63
C HIS A 406 -15.58 0.01 1.56
N LEU A 407 -15.02 -1.06 1.00
CA LEU A 407 -14.42 -2.16 1.75
C LEU A 407 -12.93 -1.89 1.95
N SER A 408 -12.42 -2.13 3.16
CA SER A 408 -10.96 -2.12 3.39
C SER A 408 -10.28 -3.25 2.64
N ASP A 409 -8.99 -3.10 2.38
CA ASP A 409 -8.15 -4.12 1.76
C ASP A 409 -6.81 -4.15 2.52
N PRO A 410 -6.64 -5.06 3.51
CA PRO A 410 -5.47 -5.13 4.35
C PRO A 410 -4.27 -5.51 3.52
N VAL A 411 -3.16 -4.82 3.77
CA VAL A 411 -1.94 -5.09 3.05
C VAL A 411 -1.37 -6.45 3.46
N ILE A 412 -1.19 -7.33 2.46
CA ILE A 412 -0.47 -8.58 2.64
C ILE A 412 1.02 -8.29 2.47
N HIS A 413 1.83 -8.64 3.47
CA HIS A 413 3.29 -8.53 3.39
C HIS A 413 3.79 -9.47 2.30
N SER A 414 4.63 -8.98 1.38
CA SER A 414 5.40 -9.89 0.54
C SER A 414 6.35 -10.67 1.44
N ILE A 415 6.47 -11.99 1.24
CA ILE A 415 7.38 -12.86 2.00
C ILE A 415 8.42 -13.41 1.02
N GLY A 416 9.68 -13.04 1.23
CA GLY A 416 10.83 -13.54 0.50
C GLY A 416 11.86 -14.18 1.43
N LEU A 417 12.85 -14.88 0.86
CA LEU A 417 13.91 -15.54 1.64
C LEU A 417 14.72 -14.55 2.50
N ASP A 418 14.93 -13.32 2.00
CA ASP A 418 15.64 -12.26 2.72
C ASP A 418 14.71 -11.36 3.55
N HIS A 419 13.45 -11.76 3.78
CA HIS A 419 12.57 -10.97 4.63
C HIS A 419 12.72 -11.38 6.11
N PRO A 420 12.68 -10.43 7.04
CA PRO A 420 12.66 -10.75 8.47
C PRO A 420 11.46 -11.60 8.84
N ARG A 421 11.61 -12.42 9.90
CA ARG A 421 10.50 -13.20 10.45
C ARG A 421 9.66 -12.31 11.35
N LEU A 422 8.66 -11.67 10.74
CA LEU A 422 7.79 -10.72 11.42
C LEU A 422 6.87 -11.45 12.40
N GLN A 423 6.79 -10.95 13.62
CA GLN A 423 5.72 -11.37 14.52
C GLN A 423 4.39 -10.81 13.98
N PRO A 424 3.28 -11.57 14.10
CA PRO A 424 1.99 -11.02 13.77
C PRO A 424 1.72 -9.78 14.62
N ALA A 425 1.21 -8.72 13.98
CA ALA A 425 0.89 -7.47 14.67
C ALA A 425 -0.15 -7.67 15.80
N ARG A 426 -0.89 -8.78 15.75
CA ARG A 426 -1.88 -9.18 16.76
C ARG A 426 -1.43 -10.42 17.51
N PRO A 427 -1.63 -10.46 18.85
CA PRO A 427 -1.28 -11.63 19.67
C PRO A 427 -1.97 -12.93 19.25
N SER A 428 -3.13 -12.85 18.60
CA SER A 428 -3.90 -14.01 18.13
C SER A 428 -3.40 -14.62 16.83
N GLY A 429 -2.48 -13.95 16.10
CA GLY A 429 -2.09 -14.35 14.75
C GLY A 429 -3.19 -14.19 13.70
N LEU A 430 -4.36 -13.63 14.07
CA LEU A 430 -5.47 -13.38 13.15
C LEU A 430 -5.17 -12.24 12.18
N PRO A 431 -5.70 -12.30 10.95
CA PRO A 431 -5.65 -11.17 10.01
C PRO A 431 -6.45 -9.98 10.54
N GLU A 432 -6.24 -8.82 9.91
CA GLU A 432 -7.04 -7.63 10.15
C GLU A 432 -8.49 -7.86 9.70
N PRO A 433 -9.51 -7.38 10.45
CA PRO A 433 -10.90 -7.52 10.07
C PRO A 433 -11.21 -6.71 8.82
N ILE A 434 -12.26 -7.13 8.12
CA ILE A 434 -12.75 -6.39 6.96
C ILE A 434 -13.61 -5.24 7.48
N SER A 435 -13.30 -4.02 7.06
CA SER A 435 -14.04 -2.82 7.41
C SER A 435 -14.95 -2.46 6.24
N LEU A 436 -16.25 -2.27 6.49
CA LEU A 436 -17.19 -1.70 5.54
C LEU A 436 -17.54 -0.29 5.98
N TYR A 437 -17.18 0.70 5.17
CA TYR A 437 -17.55 2.10 5.36
C TYR A 437 -18.66 2.50 4.38
N CYS A 438 -19.79 2.94 4.90
CA CYS A 438 -20.96 3.35 4.11
C CYS A 438 -21.18 4.86 4.25
N ARG A 439 -21.17 5.60 3.14
CA ARG A 439 -21.48 7.03 3.11
C ARG A 439 -22.99 7.22 3.02
N THR A 440 -23.60 7.90 3.98
CA THR A 440 -25.05 8.16 3.98
C THR A 440 -25.37 9.42 3.18
N ALA A 441 -26.50 9.40 2.47
CA ALA A 441 -27.03 10.55 1.72
C ALA A 441 -27.82 11.49 2.66
N TYR A 442 -28.73 10.92 3.45
CA TYR A 442 -29.62 11.69 4.34
C TYR A 442 -29.78 11.05 5.74
N PRO A 443 -29.36 11.73 6.83
CA PRO A 443 -28.45 12.87 6.82
C PRO A 443 -27.06 12.45 6.34
N ALA A 444 -26.35 13.37 5.67
CA ALA A 444 -24.99 13.11 5.19
C ALA A 444 -24.06 12.69 6.34
N GLY A 445 -23.24 11.66 6.11
CA GLY A 445 -22.47 11.03 7.19
C GLY A 445 -21.70 9.78 6.77
N LEU A 446 -21.21 9.05 7.77
CA LEU A 446 -20.44 7.81 7.60
C LEU A 446 -20.85 6.77 8.64
N VAL A 447 -21.18 5.57 8.16
CA VAL A 447 -21.44 4.37 8.98
C VAL A 447 -20.29 3.39 8.79
N HIS A 448 -19.90 2.68 9.84
CA HIS A 448 -18.83 1.68 9.79
C HIS A 448 -19.26 0.36 10.42
N TYR A 449 -18.97 -0.75 9.73
CA TYR A 449 -19.11 -2.13 10.21
C TYR A 449 -17.75 -2.85 10.15
N LEU A 450 -17.52 -3.77 11.07
CA LEU A 450 -16.40 -4.72 11.01
C LEU A 450 -16.90 -6.13 10.79
N ILE A 451 -16.14 -6.91 10.02
CA ILE A 451 -16.31 -8.36 9.87
C ILE A 451 -15.09 -9.02 10.49
N TRP A 452 -15.27 -9.67 11.64
CA TRP A 452 -14.16 -10.30 12.35
C TRP A 452 -13.81 -11.68 11.75
N PRO A 453 -12.52 -12.02 11.63
CA PRO A 453 -12.12 -13.38 11.30
C PRO A 453 -12.34 -14.30 12.50
N LYS A 454 -12.80 -15.52 12.24
CA LYS A 454 -12.91 -16.60 13.23
C LYS A 454 -11.73 -17.56 13.09
N ILE A 455 -11.21 -18.02 14.22
CA ILE A 455 -10.21 -19.09 14.27
C ILE A 455 -10.92 -20.44 14.11
N ILE A 456 -10.42 -21.27 13.20
CA ILE A 456 -10.67 -22.72 13.19
C ILE A 456 -9.45 -23.37 13.80
N GLU A 457 -9.64 -24.00 14.97
CA GLU A 457 -8.60 -24.85 15.55
C GLU A 457 -8.36 -26.03 14.63
N SER A 458 -7.10 -26.21 14.22
CA SER A 458 -6.72 -27.35 13.38
C SER A 458 -6.91 -28.64 14.19
N PRO A 459 -7.75 -29.60 13.73
CA PRO A 459 -7.96 -30.87 14.43
C PRO A 459 -6.66 -31.67 14.64
N THR A 460 -5.66 -31.40 13.80
CA THR A 460 -4.36 -32.09 13.78
C THR A 460 -3.24 -31.31 14.46
N GLY A 461 -3.54 -30.22 15.19
CA GLY A 461 -2.54 -29.38 15.84
C GLY A 461 -1.66 -28.56 14.88
N GLY A 462 -2.14 -28.32 13.64
CA GLY A 462 -1.51 -27.40 12.69
C GLY A 462 -1.68 -25.92 13.10
N PRO A 463 -1.09 -24.98 12.34
CA PRO A 463 -1.30 -23.56 12.58
C PRO A 463 -2.80 -23.22 12.52
N PRO A 464 -3.28 -22.29 13.38
CA PRO A 464 -4.69 -21.89 13.38
C PRO A 464 -5.06 -21.37 12.00
N GLN A 465 -6.12 -21.92 11.42
CA GLN A 465 -6.72 -21.39 10.20
C GLN A 465 -7.73 -20.31 10.57
N TYR A 466 -7.97 -19.37 9.66
CA TYR A 466 -9.01 -18.36 9.84
C TYR A 466 -9.98 -18.37 8.67
N PHE A 467 -11.19 -17.89 8.94
CA PHE A 467 -12.14 -17.57 7.90
C PHE A 467 -13.02 -16.39 8.32
N PHE A 468 -13.54 -15.68 7.34
CA PHE A 468 -14.53 -14.63 7.46
C PHE A 468 -15.90 -15.20 7.13
N ASN A 469 -16.89 -14.81 7.92
CA ASN A 469 -18.29 -15.02 7.64
C ASN A 469 -19.10 -13.80 8.13
N LEU A 470 -20.37 -13.70 7.74
CA LEU A 470 -21.23 -12.57 8.06
C LEU A 470 -21.86 -12.64 9.46
N GLU A 471 -21.76 -13.79 10.13
CA GLU A 471 -22.22 -13.98 11.51
C GLU A 471 -21.43 -13.11 12.51
N TYR A 472 -20.19 -12.74 12.17
CA TYR A 472 -19.33 -11.87 12.99
C TYR A 472 -19.28 -10.42 12.51
N VAL A 473 -20.33 -9.96 11.82
CA VAL A 473 -20.51 -8.54 11.48
C VAL A 473 -20.87 -7.76 12.75
N VAL A 474 -20.11 -6.70 13.02
CA VAL A 474 -20.30 -5.86 14.19
C VAL A 474 -20.37 -4.37 13.77
N PRO A 475 -21.53 -3.71 13.98
CA PRO A 475 -21.64 -2.26 13.79
C PRO A 475 -20.68 -1.51 14.73
N GLN A 476 -20.02 -0.47 14.21
CA GLN A 476 -19.04 0.32 14.98
C GLN A 476 -19.55 1.72 15.31
N THR A 477 -19.56 2.61 14.32
CA THR A 477 -19.87 4.03 14.53
C THR A 477 -20.80 4.55 13.46
N VAL A 478 -21.68 5.46 13.86
CA VAL A 478 -22.48 6.29 12.96
C VAL A 478 -22.08 7.73 13.22
N HIS A 479 -21.58 8.42 12.19
CA HIS A 479 -21.20 9.83 12.27
C HIS A 479 -22.04 10.64 11.30
N VAL A 480 -22.65 11.72 11.79
CA VAL A 480 -23.42 12.65 10.96
C VAL A 480 -22.56 13.89 10.70
N SER A 481 -22.42 14.26 9.43
CA SER A 481 -21.67 15.41 8.95
C SER A 481 -22.54 16.42 8.18
N ALA A 482 -23.86 16.22 8.13
CA ALA A 482 -24.80 17.11 7.46
C ALA A 482 -24.60 18.59 7.86
N PRO A 483 -24.67 19.53 6.90
CA PRO A 483 -25.06 19.34 5.50
C PRO A 483 -23.93 18.85 4.57
N TYR A 484 -22.72 18.64 5.10
CA TYR A 484 -21.53 18.36 4.29
C TYR A 484 -21.30 16.86 4.07
N SER A 485 -20.73 16.51 2.92
CA SER A 485 -20.48 15.12 2.56
C SER A 485 -19.15 14.64 3.13
N MET A 486 -19.17 13.50 3.82
CA MET A 486 -17.96 12.85 4.35
C MET A 486 -17.48 11.79 3.36
N GLN A 487 -16.19 11.82 3.03
CA GLN A 487 -15.50 10.86 2.18
C GLN A 487 -14.51 10.04 3.02
N VAL A 488 -14.24 8.82 2.59
CA VAL A 488 -13.36 7.88 3.29
C VAL A 488 -12.38 7.27 2.31
N LEU A 489 -11.11 7.21 2.72
CA LEU A 489 -10.12 6.31 2.15
C LEU A 489 -10.04 5.12 3.10
N PRO A 490 -10.58 3.95 2.68
CA PRO A 490 -10.76 2.83 3.58
C PRO A 490 -9.41 2.28 4.02
N GLY A 491 -9.30 1.98 5.31
CA GLY A 491 -8.16 1.26 5.89
C GLY A 491 -8.67 0.14 6.77
N ALA A 492 -7.97 -0.99 6.78
CA ALA A 492 -8.30 -2.13 7.65
C ALA A 492 -7.98 -1.82 9.11
N SER A 493 -6.98 -0.96 9.35
CA SER A 493 -6.56 -0.55 10.69
C SER A 493 -6.75 0.96 10.93
N ARG A 494 -6.48 1.80 9.93
CA ARG A 494 -6.49 3.26 10.03
C ARG A 494 -7.13 3.85 8.78
N ALA A 495 -8.40 4.21 8.87
CA ALA A 495 -9.05 4.97 7.81
C ALA A 495 -8.74 6.46 7.90
N PHE A 496 -8.64 7.07 6.72
CA PHE A 496 -8.46 8.50 6.55
C PHE A 496 -9.76 9.09 6.01
N VAL A 497 -10.31 10.08 6.71
CA VAL A 497 -11.65 10.60 6.44
C VAL A 497 -11.56 12.09 6.18
N PHE A 498 -12.29 12.61 5.20
CA PHE A 498 -12.32 14.04 4.93
C PHE A 498 -13.74 14.50 4.60
N THR A 499 -14.04 15.76 4.88
CA THR A 499 -15.36 16.36 4.63
C THR A 499 -15.22 17.37 3.51
N VAL A 500 -16.13 17.29 2.54
CA VAL A 500 -16.21 18.20 1.41
C VAL A 500 -17.54 18.93 1.40
N GLU A 501 -17.55 20.11 0.79
CA GLU A 501 -18.77 20.91 0.64
C GLU A 501 -19.81 20.20 -0.23
N ASP A 502 -19.43 19.80 -1.46
CA ASP A 502 -20.29 19.07 -2.40
C ASP A 502 -19.45 18.04 -3.16
N ALA A 503 -19.72 16.76 -2.94
CA ALA A 503 -18.97 15.65 -3.53
C ALA A 503 -19.22 15.45 -5.04
N ARG A 504 -20.21 16.14 -5.62
CA ARG A 504 -20.53 16.05 -7.06
C ARG A 504 -19.62 16.91 -7.93
N LYS A 505 -18.91 17.88 -7.33
CA LYS A 505 -17.94 18.72 -8.04
C LYS A 505 -16.71 17.88 -8.39
N SER A 506 -16.12 18.13 -9.55
CA SER A 506 -14.88 17.46 -10.00
C SER A 506 -13.65 17.81 -9.15
N SER A 507 -13.66 18.96 -8.48
CA SER A 507 -12.64 19.35 -7.51
C SER A 507 -13.28 20.02 -6.29
N PRO A 508 -13.84 19.24 -5.34
CA PRO A 508 -14.64 19.79 -4.27
C PRO A 508 -13.76 20.44 -3.19
N ARG A 509 -14.29 21.50 -2.56
CA ARG A 509 -13.60 22.19 -1.45
C ARG A 509 -13.54 21.29 -0.22
N VAL A 510 -12.34 21.11 0.33
CA VAL A 510 -12.12 20.29 1.53
C VAL A 510 -12.30 21.14 2.79
N LEU A 511 -13.32 20.82 3.57
CA LEU A 511 -13.65 21.52 4.80
C LEU A 511 -12.83 21.04 5.98
N ALA A 512 -12.63 19.74 6.11
CA ALA A 512 -11.87 19.15 7.21
C ALA A 512 -11.27 17.81 6.80
N VAL A 513 -10.16 17.45 7.42
CA VAL A 513 -9.52 16.14 7.27
C VAL A 513 -9.36 15.56 8.66
N ARG A 514 -9.71 14.28 8.83
CA ARG A 514 -9.80 13.60 10.11
C ARG A 514 -9.20 12.20 10.05
N ARG A 515 -8.55 11.82 11.14
CA ARG A 515 -8.27 10.44 11.48
C ARG A 515 -9.57 9.78 11.94
N TYR A 516 -9.79 8.54 11.51
CA TYR A 516 -10.76 7.65 12.14
C TYR A 516 -10.08 6.54 12.96
N LEU A 517 -10.60 6.27 14.15
CA LEU A 517 -10.21 5.15 15.02
C LEU A 517 -11.42 4.25 15.26
N SER A 518 -11.31 2.99 14.84
CA SER A 518 -12.34 1.99 15.10
C SER A 518 -12.39 1.61 16.59
N PRO A 519 -13.54 1.75 17.28
CA PRO A 519 -13.66 1.53 18.73
C PRO A 519 -13.17 0.15 19.19
N GLN A 520 -13.44 -0.91 18.44
CA GLN A 520 -13.09 -2.28 18.82
C GLN A 520 -11.68 -2.70 18.41
N LEU A 521 -11.06 -2.02 17.44
CA LEU A 521 -9.68 -2.32 17.05
C LEU A 521 -8.66 -1.71 18.02
N GLN A 522 -8.96 -0.54 18.60
CA GLN A 522 -8.00 0.18 19.45
C GLN A 522 -7.55 -0.59 20.70
N PRO A 523 -8.43 -1.25 21.49
CA PRO A 523 -8.02 -1.94 22.71
C PRO A 523 -7.07 -3.12 22.44
N LEU A 524 -7.21 -3.76 21.28
CA LEU A 524 -6.36 -4.89 20.88
C LEU A 524 -4.92 -4.45 20.55
N TRP A 525 -4.73 -3.21 20.12
CA TRP A 525 -3.40 -2.63 19.91
C TRP A 525 -2.84 -2.10 21.24
N GLY A 526 -2.13 -2.97 21.95
CA GLY A 526 -1.30 -2.61 23.10
C GLY A 526 -1.71 -3.18 24.46
N GLN A 527 -2.80 -3.96 24.57
CA GLN A 527 -3.25 -4.49 25.88
C GLN A 527 -2.60 -5.82 26.34
N ARG A 528 -1.64 -6.40 25.61
CA ARG A 528 -0.95 -7.64 26.05
C ARG A 528 0.53 -7.45 26.40
N ALA A 529 0.82 -6.40 27.17
CA ALA A 529 2.11 -6.23 27.83
C ALA A 529 2.31 -7.19 29.03
N MET A 530 1.32 -8.00 29.41
CA MET A 530 1.35 -8.72 30.71
C MET A 530 1.72 -10.21 30.67
N GLU A 531 1.75 -10.89 29.53
CA GLU A 531 1.85 -12.37 29.55
C GLU A 531 3.14 -12.95 28.93
N ASP A 532 3.95 -12.15 28.24
CA ASP A 532 5.26 -12.58 27.72
C ASP A 532 6.38 -11.65 28.23
N PRO A 533 7.42 -12.17 28.92
CA PRO A 533 8.54 -11.39 29.40
C PRO A 533 9.54 -11.07 28.28
N ILE A 534 9.07 -10.50 27.17
CA ILE A 534 9.98 -9.97 26.14
C ILE A 534 10.41 -8.57 26.58
N GLU A 535 11.72 -8.36 26.69
CA GLU A 535 12.30 -7.05 26.99
C GLU A 535 11.74 -5.97 26.04
N PRO A 536 11.31 -4.80 26.56
CA PRO A 536 10.70 -3.76 25.76
C PRO A 536 11.70 -3.21 24.73
N ILE A 537 11.24 -3.02 23.49
CA ILE A 537 12.06 -2.44 22.41
C ILE A 537 12.25 -0.92 22.53
N SER A 538 11.43 -0.26 23.36
CA SER A 538 11.38 1.19 23.57
C SER A 538 11.34 1.48 25.07
N ARG A 539 12.13 2.46 25.54
CA ARG A 539 12.04 2.97 26.92
C ARG A 539 10.84 3.88 27.14
N ARG A 540 10.33 4.48 26.06
CA ARG A 540 9.23 5.44 26.15
C ARG A 540 7.91 4.71 26.27
N ASP A 541 7.15 5.09 27.29
CA ASP A 541 5.73 4.77 27.37
C ASP A 541 5.00 5.39 26.18
N ARG A 542 4.09 4.61 25.60
CA ARG A 542 3.31 5.09 24.48
C ARG A 542 2.25 6.09 24.93
N PRO A 543 1.94 7.10 24.11
CA PRO A 543 0.80 7.98 24.39
C PRO A 543 -0.48 7.16 24.61
N PRO A 544 -1.36 7.57 25.53
CA PRO A 544 -2.65 6.91 25.71
C PRO A 544 -3.48 7.00 24.42
N LEU A 545 -4.33 6.01 24.21
CA LEU A 545 -5.27 6.01 23.08
C LEU A 545 -6.24 7.19 23.20
N SER A 546 -6.43 7.93 22.11
CA SER A 546 -7.43 8.98 22.03
C SER A 546 -8.83 8.42 22.25
N ARG A 547 -9.64 9.12 23.07
CA ARG A 547 -11.06 8.78 23.27
C ARG A 547 -11.93 9.26 22.10
N LYS A 548 -11.39 10.07 21.19
CA LYS A 548 -12.11 10.61 20.04
C LYS A 548 -11.94 9.68 18.84
N TYR A 549 -13.04 9.09 18.38
CA TYR A 549 -13.04 8.27 17.16
C TYR A 549 -12.69 9.09 15.92
N TYR A 550 -13.10 10.35 15.88
CA TYR A 550 -12.81 11.29 14.81
C TYR A 550 -11.98 12.45 15.35
N SER A 551 -10.76 12.61 14.82
CA SER A 551 -9.83 13.67 15.22
C SER A 551 -9.33 14.43 14.01
N ALA A 552 -9.42 15.75 14.00
CA ALA A 552 -8.92 16.57 12.90
C ALA A 552 -7.39 16.52 12.78
N PHE A 553 -6.90 16.50 11.55
CA PHE A 553 -5.49 16.75 11.23
C PHE A 553 -5.28 18.24 10.98
N ASN A 554 -4.16 18.75 11.45
CA ASN A 554 -3.70 20.09 11.09
C ASN A 554 -2.96 20.03 9.75
N LEU A 555 -3.66 20.37 8.67
CA LEU A 555 -3.03 20.53 7.38
C LEU A 555 -2.06 21.74 7.38
N PRO A 556 -0.97 21.67 6.60
CA PRO A 556 -0.10 22.82 6.40
C PRO A 556 -0.90 24.01 5.83
N ARG A 557 -0.68 25.22 6.34
CA ARG A 557 -1.43 26.43 5.92
C ARG A 557 -1.42 26.65 4.41
N PHE A 558 -0.30 26.40 3.74
CA PHE A 558 -0.20 26.57 2.28
C PHE A 558 -1.10 25.58 1.53
N LEU A 559 -1.10 24.30 1.93
CA LEU A 559 -1.92 23.27 1.31
C LEU A 559 -3.40 23.52 1.62
N ARG A 560 -3.69 23.99 2.84
CA ARG A 560 -5.05 24.37 3.21
C ARG A 560 -5.60 25.48 2.29
N ARG A 561 -4.81 26.53 2.04
CA ARG A 561 -5.18 27.60 1.09
C ARG A 561 -5.44 27.03 -0.31
N LYS A 562 -4.53 26.21 -0.83
CA LYS A 562 -4.74 25.57 -2.13
C LYS A 562 -6.01 24.72 -2.19
N LEU A 563 -6.33 23.94 -1.17
CA LEU A 563 -7.57 23.16 -1.11
C LEU A 563 -8.83 24.03 -0.95
N ASP A 564 -8.70 25.21 -0.34
CA ASP A 564 -9.77 26.19 -0.25
C ASP A 564 -10.00 26.91 -1.60
N ASP A 565 -8.92 27.20 -2.34
CA ASP A 565 -8.94 27.98 -3.60
C ASP A 565 -9.20 27.10 -4.85
N GLU A 566 -8.49 25.97 -4.97
CA GLU A 566 -8.47 25.10 -6.16
C GLU A 566 -9.29 23.80 -5.95
N GLY A 567 -9.72 23.50 -4.72
CA GLY A 567 -10.39 22.24 -4.39
C GLY A 567 -9.46 21.01 -4.43
N LEU A 568 -10.03 19.83 -4.17
CA LEU A 568 -9.31 18.55 -4.19
C LEU A 568 -9.45 17.87 -5.55
N GLY A 569 -8.35 17.64 -6.27
CA GLY A 569 -8.36 16.88 -7.52
C GLY A 569 -8.34 15.37 -7.28
N ALA A 570 -7.33 14.89 -6.56
CA ALA A 570 -7.16 13.47 -6.23
C ALA A 570 -6.48 13.29 -4.88
N ILE A 571 -6.72 12.16 -4.22
CA ILE A 571 -6.11 11.81 -2.94
C ILE A 571 -5.86 10.31 -2.83
N ALA A 572 -4.71 9.92 -2.28
CA ALA A 572 -4.38 8.53 -1.99
C ALA A 572 -3.79 8.40 -0.57
N TRP A 573 -4.02 7.24 0.05
CA TRP A 573 -3.65 6.98 1.45
C TRP A 573 -3.01 5.60 1.58
N ASP A 574 -1.87 5.54 2.27
CA ASP A 574 -1.26 4.30 2.74
C ASP A 574 -1.31 4.29 4.28
N GLU A 575 -2.19 3.47 4.81
CA GLU A 575 -2.43 3.34 6.26
C GLU A 575 -1.28 2.73 7.04
N ALA A 576 -0.41 1.98 6.36
CA ALA A 576 0.64 1.20 7.00
C ALA A 576 1.89 2.05 7.27
N ILE A 577 2.18 3.03 6.42
CA ILE A 577 3.24 4.04 6.67
C ILE A 577 2.71 5.41 7.09
N GLY A 578 1.40 5.62 7.00
CA GLY A 578 0.77 6.89 7.31
C GLY A 578 1.14 7.99 6.32
N ARG A 579 1.07 7.69 5.02
CA ARG A 579 1.36 8.66 3.93
C ARG A 579 0.09 9.03 3.20
N VAL A 580 -0.17 10.32 3.08
CA VAL A 580 -1.21 10.87 2.18
C VAL A 580 -0.53 11.56 1.01
N CYS A 581 -0.99 11.27 -0.20
CA CYS A 581 -0.67 12.05 -1.39
C CYS A 581 -1.92 12.85 -1.79
N VAL A 582 -1.78 14.17 -1.96
CA VAL A 582 -2.87 15.09 -2.29
C VAL A 582 -2.52 15.85 -3.55
N ALA A 583 -3.40 15.87 -4.54
CA ALA A 583 -3.34 16.77 -5.68
C ALA A 583 -4.53 17.73 -5.62
N CYS A 584 -4.25 19.04 -5.73
CA CYS A 584 -5.29 20.06 -5.81
C CYS A 584 -5.81 20.19 -7.26
N GLY A 585 -7.01 20.75 -7.43
CA GLY A 585 -7.70 20.78 -8.73
C GLY A 585 -6.84 21.33 -9.87
N ASP A 586 -6.20 22.49 -9.66
CA ASP A 586 -5.42 23.18 -10.69
C ASP A 586 -3.90 23.20 -10.39
N ASP A 587 -3.43 22.21 -9.62
CA ASP A 587 -2.00 22.08 -9.27
C ASP A 587 -1.30 21.01 -10.11
N PHE A 588 -0.10 21.33 -10.59
CA PHE A 588 0.79 20.40 -11.31
C PHE A 588 1.76 19.69 -10.36
N ARG A 589 1.36 19.55 -9.10
CA ARG A 589 2.14 18.95 -8.03
C ARG A 589 1.30 18.01 -7.19
N ILE A 590 1.93 16.94 -6.76
CA ILE A 590 1.41 16.02 -5.76
C ILE A 590 2.09 16.37 -4.43
N HIS A 591 1.29 16.77 -3.44
CA HIS A 591 1.73 17.05 -2.07
C HIS A 591 1.74 15.77 -1.26
N ILE A 592 2.90 15.42 -0.73
CA ILE A 592 3.13 14.20 0.06
C ILE A 592 3.25 14.59 1.52
N LEU A 593 2.34 14.07 2.35
CA LEU A 593 2.29 14.30 3.79
C LEU A 593 2.54 12.97 4.51
N ASP A 594 3.65 12.89 5.25
CA ASP A 594 3.92 11.73 6.11
C ASP A 594 3.56 12.06 7.56
N PHE A 595 2.75 11.20 8.17
CA PHE A 595 2.40 11.23 9.60
C PHE A 595 3.41 10.45 10.47
N ALA A 596 4.41 9.84 9.85
CA ALA A 596 5.53 9.18 10.51
C ALA A 596 6.84 9.87 10.17
N TYR A 597 7.81 9.84 11.08
CA TYR A 597 9.19 10.16 10.72
C TYR A 597 9.76 9.09 9.80
N SER A 598 10.52 9.53 8.80
CA SER A 598 11.28 8.65 7.91
C SER A 598 12.75 8.98 8.08
N VAL A 599 13.56 7.98 8.40
CA VAL A 599 15.02 8.11 8.32
C VAL A 599 15.38 8.36 6.85
N ARG A 600 16.28 9.31 6.62
CA ARG A 600 16.89 9.55 5.32
C ARG A 600 18.32 9.02 5.36
N PRO A 601 18.90 8.61 4.22
CA PRO A 601 20.32 8.28 4.16
C PRO A 601 21.16 9.42 4.75
N ASP A 602 22.02 9.13 5.73
CA ASP A 602 22.91 10.14 6.32
C ASP A 602 24.05 10.45 5.34
N ASP A 603 24.14 11.69 4.88
CA ASP A 603 25.17 12.12 3.93
C ASP A 603 26.59 11.90 4.47
N ARG A 604 26.79 11.92 5.80
CA ARG A 604 28.10 11.63 6.42
C ARG A 604 28.47 10.16 6.26
N PHE A 605 27.48 9.27 6.34
CA PHE A 605 27.66 7.85 6.10
C PHE A 605 27.98 7.56 4.63
N ARG A 606 27.29 8.25 3.72
CA ARG A 606 27.58 8.20 2.28
C ARG A 606 28.98 8.73 1.96
N ALA A 607 29.35 9.88 2.51
CA ALA A 607 30.68 10.47 2.36
C ALA A 607 31.77 9.57 2.93
N TRP A 608 31.51 8.93 4.08
CA TRP A 608 32.41 7.92 4.66
C TRP A 608 32.62 6.74 3.70
N LYS A 609 31.54 6.18 3.13
CA LYS A 609 31.63 5.08 2.15
C LYS A 609 32.44 5.50 0.92
N MET A 610 32.17 6.68 0.36
CA MET A 610 32.91 7.22 -0.78
C MET A 610 34.39 7.40 -0.47
N ALA A 611 34.73 7.91 0.71
CA ALA A 611 36.12 8.10 1.14
C ALA A 611 36.88 6.76 1.30
N GLN A 612 36.18 5.66 1.57
CA GLN A 612 36.76 4.31 1.62
C GLN A 612 36.89 3.69 0.23
N SER A 613 35.91 3.86 -0.66
CA SER A 613 35.97 3.33 -2.03
C SER A 613 37.04 4.00 -2.90
N ILE A 614 37.42 5.24 -2.59
CA ILE A 614 38.47 5.99 -3.29
C ILE A 614 39.90 5.54 -2.87
N LYS A 615 40.05 4.63 -1.90
CA LYS A 615 41.36 4.08 -1.52
C LYS A 615 41.55 2.61 -1.95
N PRO A 616 41.83 2.31 -3.23
CA PRO A 616 42.63 1.15 -3.57
C PRO A 616 44.13 1.51 -3.52
N ASN A 617 44.97 0.52 -3.21
CA ASN A 617 46.43 0.56 -3.13
C ASN A 617 47.03 1.00 -1.79
N VAL A 618 46.87 0.15 -0.78
CA VAL A 618 48.00 -0.09 0.13
C VAL A 618 48.91 -1.08 -0.60
N VAL A 619 50.04 -0.59 -1.09
CA VAL A 619 51.18 -1.42 -1.50
C VAL A 619 51.59 -2.24 -0.27
N ASP A 620 51.59 -3.56 -0.41
CA ASP A 620 52.20 -4.47 0.58
C ASP A 620 53.69 -4.12 0.72
N PRO A 621 54.19 -3.73 1.92
CA PRO A 621 55.62 -3.51 2.13
C PRO A 621 56.35 -4.85 2.36
N GLY A 622 56.05 -5.87 1.56
CA GLY A 622 56.41 -7.27 1.83
C GLY A 622 57.07 -8.04 0.69
N ASN A 623 57.40 -7.41 -0.44
CA ASN A 623 58.10 -8.08 -1.55
C ASN A 623 59.38 -7.33 -1.94
N ALA A 624 60.38 -7.36 -1.07
CA ALA A 624 61.77 -7.20 -1.48
C ALA A 624 62.22 -8.54 -2.09
N MET A 625 62.09 -8.67 -3.40
CA MET A 625 62.69 -9.77 -4.15
C MET A 625 64.22 -9.73 -3.96
N THR A 626 64.74 -10.80 -3.38
CA THR A 626 66.14 -11.20 -3.44
C THR A 626 66.57 -11.33 -4.89
N VAL A 627 67.55 -10.52 -5.31
CA VAL A 627 68.24 -10.65 -6.60
C VAL A 627 69.48 -11.50 -6.36
N ASP A 628 69.50 -12.72 -6.86
CA ASP A 628 70.73 -13.51 -7.02
C ASP A 628 71.55 -12.96 -8.19
N PRO A 629 72.90 -12.92 -8.09
CA PRO A 629 73.75 -12.40 -9.15
C PRO A 629 73.99 -13.46 -10.25
N PRO A 630 74.00 -13.08 -11.54
CA PRO A 630 74.41 -14.01 -12.59
C PRO A 630 75.93 -14.09 -12.68
N ALA A 631 76.42 -15.32 -12.76
CA ALA A 631 77.81 -15.69 -12.99
C ALA A 631 78.32 -15.18 -14.36
N SER A 632 79.53 -14.65 -14.33
CA SER A 632 80.33 -14.29 -15.51
C SER A 632 80.74 -15.52 -16.32
N PRO A 633 80.76 -15.45 -17.66
CA PRO A 633 81.59 -16.33 -18.48
C PRO A 633 82.86 -15.62 -18.94
N THR A 634 83.96 -16.34 -18.83
CA THR A 634 85.27 -16.09 -19.43
C THR A 634 85.27 -16.30 -20.95
N VAL A 635 86.03 -15.42 -21.61
CA VAL A 635 86.51 -15.37 -23.03
C VAL A 635 85.47 -15.00 -24.08
#